data_AF-A0A9Q4L4H4-F1
#
_entry.id   AF-A0A9Q4L4H4-F1
#
_cell.length_a   1.000
_cell.length_b   1.000
_cell.length_c   1.000
_cell.angle_alpha   90.00
_cell.angle_beta   90.00
_cell.angle_gamma   90.00
#
_symmetry.space_group_name_H-M   'P 1'
#
loop_
_entity.id
_entity.type
_entity.pdbx_description
1 polymer ?
#
loop_
_entity_poly.entity_id
_entity_poly.type
_entity_poly.pdbx_seq_one_letter_code
_entity_poly.pdbx_strand_id
1 'polypeptide(L)'
;MSEDDMRHGEEWYRRGFMRATGAATVLGLQAGVVGAQENGQGDEVVTTDEQPQLPDAQQRIDLAERVGPRDFHEENYEILNVHRRKEAIQTLLRDPEVNRVAGDWIAHFISYEALTNHLDAISIQGPTDYTVDGSLETGTFDVTAVDRQTIYGLIDRRRNEIVALQIEEPTDVQWTEEYTEEEVRRGQIVLDQEEVQQYVEGKEFWPMFKVAESITSGRGLAHYEMSTIVLYVVDEDSVSVVSGFLDVREEGNPQFLKAYIVDDFIRYPVQQLARETATNDESALEQVPNVPVEKRPMKTANNGFHRFETLPEQQFQQDNWNVRWEPPETQGVTFWGEYNGSPVFSTMNAMATPTAYGLPPREGRNTREWYFPDDEPVINGHHIFWDVHSIPFGGPGQLAKIDYPARRGHPSGFQFRTHYHTGAQGRGSVDFHSGAQFGPYNYNISYEFFEDGRIVPIWRRHGPGYVVEALRNYGVPEDWEGEETVVQQYLHLTALEPTPGTTDGGVRTQVFDGEEWLTPESEFYLEGEPGQKVRFSNPDGSEQIDVPMSRDLEVVVVRPHSDEIGPAQDQVTRTDDREVEAEFYHPAQYVDGEGIQDQRVIFWLIMEASMDEVPHPAGTTGYVAQAEFQLNGYES
;
A
#
# COMPACT_ATOMS: atom_id res chain seq x y z
N MET A 1 -18.41 -25.31 4.44
CA MET A 1 -17.12 -25.38 5.15
C MET A 1 -17.23 -26.31 6.36
N SER A 2 -16.16 -27.03 6.67
CA SER A 2 -16.11 -27.94 7.82
C SER A 2 -15.60 -27.19 9.06
N GLU A 3 -15.98 -27.63 10.27
CA GLU A 3 -15.42 -27.08 11.53
C GLU A 3 -13.89 -27.23 11.61
N ASP A 4 -13.29 -28.13 10.82
CA ASP A 4 -11.84 -28.33 10.76
C ASP A 4 -11.11 -27.18 10.06
N ASP A 5 -11.73 -26.52 9.06
CA ASP A 5 -11.13 -25.37 8.35
C ASP A 5 -10.99 -24.14 9.26
N MET A 6 -11.93 -23.95 10.18
CA MET A 6 -11.90 -22.85 11.17
C MET A 6 -10.83 -23.08 12.25
N ARG A 7 -10.54 -24.33 12.58
CA ARG A 7 -9.61 -24.72 13.65
C ARG A 7 -8.15 -24.57 13.24
N HIS A 8 -7.84 -24.82 11.97
CA HIS A 8 -6.50 -24.65 11.42
C HIS A 8 -6.12 -23.16 11.28
N GLY A 9 -7.10 -22.27 11.04
CA GLY A 9 -6.91 -20.82 11.05
C GLY A 9 -6.50 -20.24 12.41
N GLU A 10 -7.01 -20.79 13.53
CA GLU A 10 -6.65 -20.36 14.88
C GLU A 10 -5.22 -20.78 15.31
N GLU A 11 -4.76 -21.95 14.88
CA GLU A 11 -3.38 -22.40 15.15
C GLU A 11 -2.34 -21.64 14.32
N TRP A 12 -2.69 -21.30 13.08
CA TRP A 12 -1.91 -20.44 12.19
C TRP A 12 -1.76 -19.03 12.79
N TYR A 13 -2.86 -18.46 13.31
CA TYR A 13 -2.91 -17.19 14.04
C TYR A 13 -1.99 -17.19 15.27
N ARG A 14 -1.96 -18.28 16.05
CA ARG A 14 -1.07 -18.41 17.22
C ARG A 14 0.40 -18.50 16.85
N ARG A 15 0.77 -19.15 15.74
CA ARG A 15 2.19 -19.32 15.34
C ARG A 15 2.78 -18.05 14.73
N GLY A 16 2.04 -17.33 13.89
CA GLY A 16 2.43 -16.00 13.38
C GLY A 16 2.54 -14.98 14.52
N PHE A 17 1.52 -14.93 15.39
CA PHE A 17 1.54 -14.10 16.59
C PHE A 17 2.72 -14.43 17.50
N MET A 18 3.04 -15.70 17.76
CA MET A 18 4.16 -16.09 18.64
C MET A 18 5.56 -15.82 18.04
N ARG A 19 5.70 -15.72 16.71
CA ARG A 19 6.96 -15.26 16.08
C ARG A 19 7.12 -13.74 16.21
N ALA A 20 6.04 -12.97 16.03
CA ALA A 20 6.04 -11.51 16.23
C ALA A 20 6.12 -11.11 17.73
N THR A 21 5.50 -11.89 18.64
CA THR A 21 5.40 -11.58 20.07
C THR A 21 6.39 -12.34 20.95
N GLY A 22 7.48 -12.88 20.38
CA GLY A 22 8.50 -13.64 21.11
C GLY A 22 9.16 -12.91 22.30
N ALA A 23 8.86 -11.62 22.52
CA ALA A 23 9.29 -10.87 23.70
C ALA A 23 8.23 -9.96 24.38
N ALA A 24 7.07 -9.70 23.79
CA ALA A 24 6.12 -8.71 24.33
C ALA A 24 4.82 -9.35 24.83
N THR A 25 4.72 -9.48 26.15
CA THR A 25 3.54 -9.99 26.84
C THR A 25 2.33 -9.07 26.62
N VAL A 26 1.13 -9.67 26.59
CA VAL A 26 -0.28 -9.18 26.55
C VAL A 26 -0.63 -7.89 27.35
N LEU A 27 0.33 -7.23 27.99
CA LEU A 27 0.17 -5.99 28.77
C LEU A 27 0.34 -4.69 27.95
N GLY A 28 0.83 -4.76 26.70
CA GLY A 28 1.07 -3.58 25.86
C GLY A 28 -0.18 -2.89 25.30
N LEU A 29 -1.26 -3.64 25.05
CA LEU A 29 -2.51 -3.13 24.46
C LEU A 29 -3.29 -2.16 25.37
N GLN A 30 -3.00 -2.14 26.68
CA GLN A 30 -3.61 -1.19 27.63
C GLN A 30 -2.70 0.01 27.98
N ALA A 31 -1.40 -0.08 27.72
CA ALA A 31 -0.43 0.94 28.18
C ALA A 31 0.05 1.92 27.09
N GLY A 32 -0.16 1.60 25.79
CA GLY A 32 0.33 2.43 24.68
C GLY A 32 -0.39 3.77 24.46
N VAL A 33 -1.40 4.13 25.26
CA VAL A 33 -2.12 5.40 25.11
C VAL A 33 -2.30 6.18 26.42
N VAL A 34 -1.29 6.17 27.28
CA VAL A 34 -1.25 7.07 28.46
C VAL A 34 -0.79 8.49 28.09
N GLY A 35 -0.43 8.75 26.82
CA GLY A 35 0.08 10.05 26.38
C GLY A 35 -0.95 11.17 26.13
N ALA A 36 -2.26 10.86 26.16
CA ALA A 36 -3.32 11.83 25.88
C ALA A 36 -4.36 11.89 27.01
N GLN A 37 -3.92 12.27 28.22
CA GLN A 37 -4.80 12.82 29.25
C GLN A 37 -4.17 14.07 29.88
N GLU A 38 -4.82 15.20 29.57
CA GLU A 38 -5.20 16.34 30.42
C GLU A 38 -4.25 16.82 31.54
N ASN A 39 -3.80 18.07 31.37
CA ASN A 39 -3.52 19.12 32.36
C ASN A 39 -3.46 18.78 33.86
N GLY A 40 -2.33 19.15 34.48
CA GLY A 40 -2.25 19.48 35.90
C GLY A 40 -0.83 19.77 36.35
N GLN A 41 -0.57 21.01 36.75
CA GLN A 41 0.68 21.45 37.40
C GLN A 41 1.01 20.59 38.62
N GLY A 42 2.29 20.59 39.00
CA GLY A 42 2.79 19.85 40.16
C GLY A 42 2.04 20.13 41.47
N ASP A 43 2.23 19.16 42.36
CA ASP A 43 1.84 19.05 43.78
C ASP A 43 0.59 18.22 44.13
N GLU A 44 0.84 17.26 45.02
CA GLU A 44 -0.04 16.39 45.82
C GLU A 44 -0.84 15.27 45.13
N VAL A 45 -0.49 14.03 45.53
CA VAL A 45 -1.27 12.81 45.29
C VAL A 45 -2.59 12.91 46.06
N VAL A 46 -3.65 13.35 45.40
CA VAL A 46 -5.02 13.21 45.88
C VAL A 46 -5.59 11.91 45.31
N THR A 47 -5.83 10.94 46.19
CA THR A 47 -6.59 9.72 45.86
C THR A 47 -8.08 10.05 45.80
N THR A 48 -8.62 10.21 44.59
CA THR A 48 -10.07 10.23 44.33
C THR A 48 -10.43 9.12 43.35
N ASP A 49 -11.36 8.24 43.77
CA ASP A 49 -11.96 7.13 43.00
C ASP A 49 -12.88 7.60 41.85
N GLU A 50 -12.57 8.70 41.18
CA GLU A 50 -13.28 9.13 39.97
C GLU A 50 -12.47 8.70 38.76
N GLN A 51 -12.96 7.67 38.04
CA GLN A 51 -12.45 7.40 36.69
C GLN A 51 -12.63 8.69 35.87
N PRO A 52 -11.58 9.22 35.20
CA PRO A 52 -11.72 10.43 34.41
C PRO A 52 -12.85 10.23 33.40
N GLN A 53 -13.87 11.10 33.46
CA GLN A 53 -14.95 11.11 32.49
C GLN A 53 -14.31 11.31 31.11
N LEU A 54 -14.46 10.31 30.23
CA LEU A 54 -14.09 10.53 28.84
C LEU A 54 -14.97 11.67 28.29
N PRO A 55 -14.40 12.54 27.42
CA PRO A 55 -15.20 13.55 26.73
C PRO A 55 -16.42 12.91 26.07
N ASP A 56 -17.51 13.67 25.96
CA ASP A 56 -18.70 13.19 25.25
C ASP A 56 -18.37 12.81 23.79
N ALA A 57 -19.19 11.96 23.18
CA ALA A 57 -18.90 11.41 21.86
C ALA A 57 -18.68 12.51 20.80
N GLN A 58 -19.39 13.63 20.90
CA GLN A 58 -19.25 14.75 19.97
C GLN A 58 -17.90 15.45 20.14
N GLN A 59 -17.50 15.75 21.39
CA GLN A 59 -16.19 16.34 21.67
C GLN A 59 -15.04 15.44 21.19
N ARG A 60 -15.17 14.12 21.36
CA ARG A 60 -14.19 13.16 20.85
C ARG A 60 -14.07 13.22 19.34
N ILE A 61 -15.20 13.30 18.63
CA ILE A 61 -15.26 13.39 17.17
C ILE A 61 -14.64 14.71 16.70
N ASP A 62 -15.07 15.84 17.27
CA ASP A 62 -14.61 17.17 16.87
C ASP A 62 -13.09 17.30 16.99
N LEU A 63 -12.53 16.80 18.11
CA LEU A 63 -11.11 16.85 18.43
C LEU A 63 -10.29 15.69 17.82
N ALA A 64 -10.91 14.73 17.13
CA ALA A 64 -10.18 13.59 16.56
C ALA A 64 -9.35 14.01 15.35
N GLU A 65 -8.09 13.62 15.31
CA GLU A 65 -7.14 13.96 14.27
C GLU A 65 -6.58 12.67 13.66
N ARG A 66 -6.07 12.71 12.43
CA ARG A 66 -5.38 11.55 11.85
C ARG A 66 -4.09 11.27 12.62
N VAL A 67 -3.66 10.01 12.61
CA VAL A 67 -2.49 9.55 13.35
C VAL A 67 -1.35 9.11 12.43
N GLY A 68 -0.13 9.50 12.77
CA GLY A 68 1.12 9.05 12.12
C GLY A 68 1.79 7.90 12.89
N PRO A 69 2.82 7.22 12.34
CA PRO A 69 3.61 6.23 13.07
C PRO A 69 4.17 6.75 14.38
N ARG A 70 4.53 8.03 14.43
CA ARG A 70 5.04 8.65 15.66
C ARG A 70 4.04 8.69 16.79
N ASP A 71 2.74 8.64 16.52
CA ASP A 71 1.74 8.60 17.59
C ASP A 71 1.72 7.27 18.35
N PHE A 72 2.53 6.30 17.93
CA PHE A 72 2.56 4.95 18.47
C PHE A 72 4.01 4.46 18.67
N HIS A 73 4.15 3.40 19.47
CA HIS A 73 5.29 2.52 19.30
C HIS A 73 5.15 1.77 17.98
N GLU A 74 6.27 1.50 17.30
CA GLU A 74 6.33 0.91 15.95
C GLU A 74 5.45 -0.34 15.78
N GLU A 75 5.57 -1.31 16.68
CA GLU A 75 4.74 -2.53 16.71
C GLU A 75 3.23 -2.24 16.81
N ASN A 76 2.83 -1.15 17.47
CA ASN A 76 1.42 -0.77 17.61
C ASN A 76 0.88 -0.11 16.33
N TYR A 77 1.73 0.45 15.48
CA TYR A 77 1.28 1.11 14.26
C TYR A 77 0.77 0.11 13.22
N GLU A 78 1.51 -0.98 13.05
CA GLU A 78 1.11 -2.09 12.20
C GLU A 78 -0.18 -2.73 12.71
N ILE A 79 -0.26 -3.04 14.02
CA ILE A 79 -1.46 -3.61 14.64
C ILE A 79 -2.69 -2.75 14.37
N LEU A 80 -2.56 -1.43 14.43
CA LEU A 80 -3.66 -0.51 14.16
C LEU A 80 -4.08 -0.45 12.70
N ASN A 81 -3.17 -0.58 11.74
CA ASN A 81 -3.50 -0.46 10.32
C ASN A 81 -3.85 -1.80 9.66
N VAL A 82 -3.43 -2.92 10.27
CA VAL A 82 -3.66 -4.27 9.75
C VAL A 82 -4.74 -5.00 10.55
N HIS A 83 -4.55 -5.19 11.86
CA HIS A 83 -5.45 -6.00 12.68
C HIS A 83 -6.74 -5.28 13.07
N ARG A 84 -6.62 -4.03 13.53
CA ARG A 84 -7.75 -3.28 14.08
C ARG A 84 -8.85 -3.00 13.05
N ARG A 85 -8.48 -2.89 11.78
CA ARG A 85 -9.41 -2.72 10.65
C ARG A 85 -10.53 -3.76 10.65
N LYS A 86 -10.22 -5.05 10.88
CA LYS A 86 -11.24 -6.12 10.92
C LYS A 86 -12.25 -5.89 12.02
N GLU A 87 -11.77 -5.76 13.24
CA GLU A 87 -12.65 -5.66 14.40
C GLU A 87 -13.60 -4.47 14.25
N ALA A 88 -13.10 -3.40 13.66
CA ALA A 88 -13.87 -2.20 13.39
C ALA A 88 -14.92 -2.43 12.26
N ILE A 89 -14.61 -3.19 11.20
CA ILE A 89 -15.60 -3.65 10.20
C ILE A 89 -16.66 -4.57 10.84
N GLN A 90 -16.25 -5.56 11.63
CA GLN A 90 -17.17 -6.48 12.31
C GLN A 90 -18.06 -5.74 13.31
N THR A 91 -17.54 -4.72 13.98
CA THR A 91 -18.33 -3.84 14.85
C THR A 91 -19.39 -3.09 14.05
N LEU A 92 -19.02 -2.56 12.88
CA LEU A 92 -19.97 -1.89 11.98
C LEU A 92 -21.06 -2.86 11.50
N LEU A 93 -20.70 -4.09 11.10
CA LEU A 93 -21.61 -5.13 10.62
C LEU A 93 -22.53 -5.74 11.70
N ARG A 94 -22.30 -5.46 12.99
CA ARG A 94 -23.23 -5.83 14.07
C ARG A 94 -24.47 -4.93 14.10
N ASP A 95 -24.41 -3.75 13.49
CA ASP A 95 -25.59 -2.91 13.34
C ASP A 95 -26.58 -3.57 12.35
N PRO A 96 -27.85 -3.80 12.74
CA PRO A 96 -28.78 -4.53 11.88
C PRO A 96 -29.09 -3.84 10.54
N GLU A 97 -29.06 -2.50 10.46
CA GLU A 97 -29.30 -1.80 9.17
C GLU A 97 -28.07 -1.86 8.27
N VAL A 98 -26.87 -1.70 8.83
CA VAL A 98 -25.62 -1.91 8.08
C VAL A 98 -25.56 -3.35 7.56
N ASN A 99 -25.84 -4.33 8.42
CA ASN A 99 -25.79 -5.74 8.07
C ASN A 99 -26.72 -6.07 6.91
N ARG A 100 -27.96 -5.56 6.97
CA ARG A 100 -28.96 -5.73 5.91
C ARG A 100 -28.45 -5.18 4.58
N VAL A 101 -27.94 -3.95 4.57
CA VAL A 101 -27.41 -3.32 3.35
C VAL A 101 -26.21 -4.09 2.80
N ALA A 102 -25.21 -4.34 3.65
CA ALA A 102 -23.96 -4.95 3.24
C ALA A 102 -24.13 -6.42 2.80
N GLY A 103 -25.09 -7.14 3.40
CA GLY A 103 -25.39 -8.53 3.07
C GLY A 103 -25.98 -8.75 1.68
N ASP A 104 -26.56 -7.70 1.08
CA ASP A 104 -27.14 -7.72 -0.27
C ASP A 104 -26.12 -7.37 -1.36
N TRP A 105 -24.86 -7.04 -1.01
CA TRP A 105 -23.84 -6.72 -1.99
C TRP A 105 -23.23 -7.97 -2.64
N ILE A 106 -22.74 -7.83 -3.88
CA ILE A 106 -21.99 -8.88 -4.60
C ILE A 106 -20.49 -8.59 -4.69
N ALA A 107 -20.09 -7.35 -4.42
CA ALA A 107 -18.71 -6.87 -4.40
C ALA A 107 -18.54 -5.76 -3.37
N HIS A 108 -17.31 -5.41 -3.00
CA HIS A 108 -17.09 -4.32 -2.05
C HIS A 108 -15.72 -3.65 -2.18
N PHE A 109 -15.66 -2.42 -1.67
CA PHE A 109 -14.46 -1.67 -1.35
C PHE A 109 -14.51 -1.28 0.14
N ILE A 110 -13.36 -1.31 0.80
CA ILE A 110 -13.21 -0.85 2.19
C ILE A 110 -12.09 0.19 2.29
N SER A 111 -12.32 1.27 3.02
CA SER A 111 -11.26 2.14 3.54
C SER A 111 -11.26 2.17 5.06
N TYR A 112 -10.07 2.38 5.62
CA TYR A 112 -9.83 2.47 7.05
C TYR A 112 -8.77 3.53 7.32
N GLU A 113 -9.04 4.38 8.31
CA GLU A 113 -8.09 5.35 8.84
C GLU A 113 -8.21 5.40 10.37
N ALA A 114 -7.08 5.25 11.05
CA ALA A 114 -7.02 5.47 12.49
C ALA A 114 -7.05 6.98 12.80
N LEU A 115 -7.78 7.36 13.84
CA LEU A 115 -7.80 8.71 14.39
C LEU A 115 -7.33 8.70 15.85
N THR A 116 -7.02 9.88 16.38
CA THR A 116 -6.85 10.10 17.83
C THR A 116 -8.18 9.90 18.56
N ASN A 117 -8.18 10.09 19.89
CA ASN A 117 -9.36 9.90 20.73
C ASN A 117 -9.97 8.49 20.64
N HIS A 118 -9.16 7.50 20.27
CA HIS A 118 -9.56 6.10 20.14
C HIS A 118 -10.64 5.87 19.08
N LEU A 119 -10.64 6.66 18.00
CA LEU A 119 -11.60 6.49 16.93
C LEU A 119 -10.97 5.81 15.72
N ASP A 120 -11.71 4.90 15.11
CA ASP A 120 -11.40 4.34 13.80
C ASP A 120 -12.43 4.83 12.81
N ALA A 121 -11.99 5.49 11.75
CA ALA A 121 -12.83 5.87 10.63
C ALA A 121 -12.84 4.75 9.59
N ILE A 122 -14.03 4.25 9.27
CA ILE A 122 -14.23 3.22 8.26
C ILE A 122 -15.24 3.67 7.24
N SER A 123 -15.01 3.27 6.01
CA SER A 123 -16.04 3.17 4.99
C SER A 123 -16.07 1.77 4.39
N ILE A 124 -17.27 1.25 4.21
CA ILE A 124 -17.54 0.07 3.37
C ILE A 124 -18.52 0.49 2.28
N GLN A 125 -18.30 0.03 1.06
CA GLN A 125 -19.17 0.34 -0.07
C GLN A 125 -19.24 -0.83 -1.02
N GLY A 126 -20.38 -1.02 -1.67
CA GLY A 126 -20.59 -2.14 -2.57
C GLY A 126 -21.88 -1.98 -3.38
N PRO A 127 -21.96 -2.62 -4.56
CA PRO A 127 -23.15 -2.70 -5.37
C PRO A 127 -23.90 -4.00 -5.11
N THR A 128 -25.19 -4.00 -5.40
CA THR A 128 -26.02 -5.21 -5.37
C THR A 128 -25.94 -6.00 -6.66
N ASP A 129 -25.51 -5.37 -7.76
CA ASP A 129 -25.35 -6.02 -9.06
C ASP A 129 -24.37 -5.24 -9.96
N TYR A 130 -23.97 -5.85 -11.08
CA TYR A 130 -23.38 -5.15 -12.22
C TYR A 130 -24.20 -5.41 -13.48
N THR A 131 -24.39 -4.37 -14.29
CA THR A 131 -24.90 -4.53 -15.66
C THR A 131 -23.82 -4.15 -16.67
N VAL A 132 -23.61 -4.98 -17.68
CA VAL A 132 -22.56 -4.81 -18.70
C VAL A 132 -23.14 -4.78 -20.10
N ASP A 133 -22.98 -3.65 -20.79
CA ASP A 133 -23.32 -3.49 -22.21
C ASP A 133 -22.05 -3.37 -23.04
N GLY A 134 -21.80 -4.31 -23.95
CA GLY A 134 -20.62 -4.25 -24.82
C GLY A 134 -20.11 -5.61 -25.27
N SER A 135 -18.99 -5.62 -25.98
CA SER A 135 -18.30 -6.85 -26.37
C SER A 135 -16.85 -6.60 -26.78
N LEU A 136 -16.03 -7.65 -26.70
CA LEU A 136 -14.67 -7.61 -27.24
C LEU A 136 -14.64 -7.31 -28.74
N GLU A 137 -15.64 -7.74 -29.51
CA GLU A 137 -15.72 -7.43 -30.95
C GLU A 137 -15.81 -5.93 -31.21
N THR A 138 -16.51 -5.20 -30.34
CA THR A 138 -16.59 -3.73 -30.41
C THR A 138 -15.43 -3.03 -29.73
N GLY A 139 -14.70 -3.73 -28.86
CA GLY A 139 -13.62 -3.16 -28.04
C GLY A 139 -14.10 -2.20 -26.95
N THR A 140 -15.40 -2.18 -26.65
CA THR A 140 -15.99 -1.25 -25.66
C THR A 140 -16.95 -1.99 -24.75
N PHE A 141 -16.90 -1.67 -23.46
CA PHE A 141 -17.83 -2.15 -22.43
C PHE A 141 -18.29 -0.98 -21.56
N ASP A 142 -19.58 -0.72 -21.52
CA ASP A 142 -20.22 0.17 -20.56
C ASP A 142 -20.65 -0.66 -19.35
N VAL A 143 -20.05 -0.38 -18.19
CA VAL A 143 -20.29 -1.10 -16.94
C VAL A 143 -21.03 -0.20 -15.98
N THR A 144 -22.09 -0.72 -15.36
CA THR A 144 -22.84 -0.06 -14.29
C THR A 144 -22.79 -0.90 -13.03
N ALA A 145 -22.26 -0.34 -11.95
CA ALA A 145 -22.46 -0.87 -10.60
C ALA A 145 -23.82 -0.39 -10.08
N VAL A 146 -24.76 -1.31 -9.93
CA VAL A 146 -26.17 -1.02 -9.63
C VAL A 146 -26.37 -0.83 -8.13
N ASP A 147 -27.18 0.17 -7.77
CA ASP A 147 -27.60 0.46 -6.39
C ASP A 147 -26.42 0.53 -5.41
N ARG A 148 -25.26 1.01 -5.89
CA ARG A 148 -24.04 1.08 -5.08
C ARG A 148 -24.26 2.00 -3.89
N GLN A 149 -24.04 1.47 -2.69
CA GLN A 149 -24.18 2.21 -1.44
C GLN A 149 -22.84 2.38 -0.72
N THR A 150 -22.75 3.45 0.08
CA THR A 150 -21.60 3.73 0.94
C THR A 150 -22.07 3.85 2.39
N ILE A 151 -21.37 3.18 3.28
CA ILE A 151 -21.60 3.24 4.73
C ILE A 151 -20.35 3.81 5.38
N TYR A 152 -20.50 4.88 6.14
CA TYR A 152 -19.46 5.50 6.95
C TYR A 152 -19.69 5.20 8.43
N GLY A 153 -18.64 4.80 9.14
CA GLY A 153 -18.66 4.59 10.58
C GLY A 153 -17.47 5.20 11.29
N LEU A 154 -17.70 5.71 12.51
CA LEU A 154 -16.65 5.96 13.49
C LEU A 154 -16.80 4.96 14.63
N ILE A 155 -15.76 4.18 14.89
CA ILE A 155 -15.77 3.12 15.91
C ILE A 155 -14.88 3.51 17.09
N ASP A 156 -15.38 3.43 18.32
CA ASP A 156 -14.58 3.53 19.54
C ASP A 156 -13.74 2.26 19.71
N ARG A 157 -12.43 2.33 19.43
CA ARG A 157 -11.54 1.16 19.51
C ARG A 157 -11.36 0.58 20.91
N ARG A 158 -11.70 1.32 21.97
CA ARG A 158 -11.61 0.80 23.33
C ARG A 158 -12.80 -0.07 23.69
N ARG A 159 -13.97 0.24 23.14
CA ARG A 159 -15.24 -0.39 23.50
C ARG A 159 -15.85 -1.25 22.40
N ASN A 160 -15.37 -1.10 21.16
CA ASN A 160 -16.02 -1.67 19.98
C ASN A 160 -17.48 -1.21 19.88
N GLU A 161 -17.68 0.10 19.98
CA GLU A 161 -18.98 0.76 19.88
C GLU A 161 -19.00 1.74 18.71
N ILE A 162 -20.12 1.81 18.00
CA ILE A 162 -20.34 2.80 16.95
C ILE A 162 -20.62 4.15 17.63
N VAL A 163 -19.82 5.18 17.30
CA VAL A 163 -20.00 6.54 17.85
C VAL A 163 -20.56 7.53 16.84
N ALA A 164 -20.47 7.20 15.54
CA ALA A 164 -21.14 7.91 14.46
C ALA A 164 -21.39 6.93 13.31
N LEU A 165 -22.52 7.06 12.63
CA LEU A 165 -22.95 6.17 11.56
C LEU A 165 -23.71 6.96 10.49
N GLN A 166 -23.41 6.67 9.22
CA GLN A 166 -24.15 7.20 8.09
C GLN A 166 -24.22 6.16 6.98
N ILE A 167 -25.42 5.88 6.50
CA ILE A 167 -25.69 5.08 5.31
C ILE A 167 -26.16 6.05 4.23
N GLU A 168 -25.46 6.09 3.11
CA GLU A 168 -25.83 6.93 1.96
C GLU A 168 -26.88 6.23 1.10
N GLU A 169 -27.70 7.03 0.41
CA GLU A 169 -28.69 6.52 -0.55
C GLU A 169 -28.02 5.72 -1.68
N PRO A 170 -28.71 4.70 -2.25
CA PRO A 170 -28.17 3.93 -3.36
C PRO A 170 -28.05 4.81 -4.60
N THR A 171 -26.97 4.60 -5.37
CA THR A 171 -26.76 5.25 -6.65
C THR A 171 -26.09 4.29 -7.62
N ASP A 172 -26.53 4.33 -8.87
CA ASP A 172 -25.79 3.68 -9.95
C ASP A 172 -24.49 4.46 -10.20
N VAL A 173 -23.41 3.72 -10.44
CA VAL A 173 -22.11 4.25 -10.81
C VAL A 173 -21.68 3.61 -12.12
N GLN A 174 -21.37 4.44 -13.11
CA GLN A 174 -21.09 4.00 -14.48
C GLN A 174 -19.68 4.37 -14.90
N TRP A 175 -19.03 3.49 -15.66
CA TRP A 175 -17.80 3.77 -16.37
C TRP A 175 -17.74 2.97 -17.68
N THR A 176 -16.86 3.40 -18.57
CA THR A 176 -16.66 2.76 -19.87
C THR A 176 -15.23 2.26 -19.95
N GLU A 177 -15.08 1.01 -20.36
CA GLU A 177 -13.80 0.40 -20.75
C GLU A 177 -13.66 0.47 -22.27
N GLU A 178 -12.51 0.95 -22.75
CA GLU A 178 -12.18 0.99 -24.17
C GLU A 178 -10.83 0.28 -24.40
N TYR A 179 -10.81 -0.62 -25.37
CA TYR A 179 -9.67 -1.48 -25.65
C TYR A 179 -9.12 -1.27 -27.06
N THR A 180 -7.80 -1.29 -27.14
CA THR A 180 -7.06 -1.30 -28.40
C THR A 180 -7.26 -2.62 -29.14
N GLU A 181 -6.96 -2.64 -30.45
CA GLU A 181 -7.02 -3.86 -31.26
C GLU A 181 -6.13 -4.99 -30.71
N GLU A 182 -5.02 -4.64 -30.07
CA GLU A 182 -4.11 -5.59 -29.46
C GLU A 182 -4.70 -6.19 -28.19
N GLU A 183 -5.24 -5.37 -27.31
CA GLU A 183 -5.94 -5.82 -26.10
C GLU A 183 -7.12 -6.72 -26.45
N VAL A 184 -7.96 -6.31 -27.42
CA VAL A 184 -9.07 -7.14 -27.93
C VAL A 184 -8.57 -8.52 -28.39
N ARG A 185 -7.48 -8.57 -29.15
CA ARG A 185 -6.89 -9.85 -29.62
C ARG A 185 -6.43 -10.72 -28.45
N ARG A 186 -5.73 -10.15 -27.49
CA ARG A 186 -5.27 -10.86 -26.28
C ARG A 186 -6.47 -11.38 -25.49
N GLY A 187 -7.49 -10.56 -25.28
CA GLY A 187 -8.73 -10.93 -24.59
C GLY A 187 -9.44 -12.08 -25.27
N GLN A 188 -9.49 -12.07 -26.61
CA GLN A 188 -10.12 -13.13 -27.39
C GLN A 188 -9.39 -14.46 -27.23
N ILE A 189 -8.05 -14.47 -27.16
CA ILE A 189 -7.29 -15.72 -26.97
C ILE A 189 -7.62 -16.39 -25.64
N VAL A 190 -7.80 -15.60 -24.57
CA VAL A 190 -8.21 -16.12 -23.25
C VAL A 190 -9.66 -16.59 -23.31
N LEU A 191 -10.56 -15.80 -23.90
CA LEU A 191 -11.97 -16.20 -24.09
C LEU A 191 -12.13 -17.40 -25.01
N ASP A 192 -11.21 -17.69 -25.93
CA ASP A 192 -11.30 -18.82 -26.86
C ASP A 192 -10.95 -20.16 -26.21
N GLN A 193 -10.45 -20.15 -24.97
CA GLN A 193 -10.17 -21.37 -24.24
C GLN A 193 -11.47 -22.03 -23.77
N GLU A 194 -11.60 -23.35 -24.01
CA GLU A 194 -12.82 -24.12 -23.74
C GLU A 194 -13.30 -23.94 -22.29
N GLU A 195 -12.39 -23.97 -21.32
CA GLU A 195 -12.70 -23.80 -19.89
C GLU A 195 -13.25 -22.40 -19.57
N VAL A 196 -12.73 -21.36 -20.23
CA VAL A 196 -13.18 -19.97 -20.04
C VAL A 196 -14.54 -19.76 -20.68
N GLN A 197 -14.75 -20.24 -21.91
CA GLN A 197 -16.05 -20.19 -22.60
C GLN A 197 -17.15 -20.83 -21.77
N GLN A 198 -16.90 -22.02 -21.26
CA GLN A 198 -17.86 -22.75 -20.43
C GLN A 198 -18.18 -21.99 -19.14
N TYR A 199 -17.21 -21.27 -18.57
CA TYR A 199 -17.41 -20.53 -17.34
C TYR A 199 -18.21 -19.23 -17.52
N VAL A 200 -17.97 -18.49 -18.61
CA VAL A 200 -18.64 -17.20 -18.89
C VAL A 200 -19.97 -17.35 -19.63
N GLU A 201 -20.31 -18.56 -20.11
CA GLU A 201 -21.54 -18.80 -20.88
C GLU A 201 -22.79 -18.35 -20.10
N GLY A 202 -23.52 -17.39 -20.67
CA GLY A 202 -24.77 -16.87 -20.10
C GLY A 202 -24.59 -15.90 -18.92
N LYS A 203 -23.35 -15.50 -18.61
CA LYS A 203 -23.03 -14.51 -17.57
C LYS A 203 -22.61 -13.19 -18.19
N GLU A 204 -22.84 -12.10 -17.46
CA GLU A 204 -22.24 -10.82 -17.80
C GLU A 204 -20.77 -10.82 -17.38
N PHE A 205 -19.91 -10.24 -18.22
CA PHE A 205 -18.50 -10.11 -17.94
C PHE A 205 -17.90 -8.91 -18.66
N TRP A 206 -16.82 -8.38 -18.12
CA TRP A 206 -15.98 -7.40 -18.80
C TRP A 206 -14.50 -7.71 -18.56
N PRO A 207 -13.62 -7.47 -19.54
CA PRO A 207 -12.19 -7.55 -19.33
C PRO A 207 -11.70 -6.42 -18.41
N MET A 208 -10.51 -6.58 -17.88
CA MET A 208 -9.64 -5.55 -17.34
C MET A 208 -8.22 -5.95 -17.76
N PHE A 209 -7.61 -5.13 -18.62
CA PHE A 209 -6.20 -5.27 -18.95
C PHE A 209 -5.42 -4.50 -17.91
N LYS A 210 -4.51 -5.18 -17.22
CA LYS A 210 -3.71 -4.49 -16.23
C LYS A 210 -2.68 -3.66 -16.95
N VAL A 211 -2.75 -2.34 -16.80
CA VAL A 211 -1.78 -1.47 -17.48
C VAL A 211 -0.34 -1.63 -16.95
N ALA A 212 -0.18 -2.24 -15.76
CA ALA A 212 1.10 -2.73 -15.24
C ALA A 212 1.73 -3.89 -16.07
N GLU A 213 1.00 -4.45 -17.04
CA GLU A 213 1.50 -5.39 -18.07
C GLU A 213 2.54 -4.79 -19.00
N SER A 214 2.87 -3.51 -18.82
CA SER A 214 4.12 -2.98 -19.35
C SER A 214 5.28 -3.78 -18.77
N ILE A 215 5.40 -3.98 -17.45
CA ILE A 215 6.64 -4.52 -16.89
C ILE A 215 6.32 -5.78 -16.07
N THR A 216 5.72 -6.79 -16.70
CA THR A 216 5.44 -8.07 -16.03
C THR A 216 6.42 -9.12 -16.54
N SER A 217 6.99 -9.92 -15.64
CA SER A 217 7.80 -11.10 -15.97
C SER A 217 7.16 -12.35 -15.38
N GLY A 218 7.34 -13.47 -16.09
CA GLY A 218 6.91 -14.79 -15.67
C GLY A 218 8.10 -15.75 -15.59
N ARG A 219 7.86 -16.97 -15.13
CA ARG A 219 8.90 -18.01 -15.07
C ARG A 219 9.55 -18.24 -16.44
N GLY A 220 10.80 -17.81 -16.59
CA GLY A 220 11.57 -17.93 -17.84
C GLY A 220 11.17 -16.92 -18.93
N LEU A 221 10.45 -15.87 -18.58
CA LEU A 221 10.06 -14.75 -19.44
C LEU A 221 10.58 -13.46 -18.81
N ALA A 222 11.29 -12.64 -19.58
CA ALA A 222 11.80 -11.35 -19.13
C ALA A 222 10.69 -10.32 -18.93
N HIS A 223 11.04 -9.11 -18.45
CA HIS A 223 10.10 -7.98 -18.41
C HIS A 223 9.50 -7.73 -19.80
N TYR A 224 8.23 -7.34 -19.85
CA TYR A 224 7.42 -7.15 -21.07
C TYR A 224 7.11 -8.41 -21.88
N GLU A 225 7.59 -9.59 -21.49
CA GLU A 225 7.38 -10.83 -22.27
C GLU A 225 6.13 -11.61 -21.82
N MET A 226 5.47 -11.19 -20.74
CA MET A 226 4.22 -11.77 -20.24
C MET A 226 3.13 -10.70 -20.10
N SER A 227 1.91 -11.00 -20.53
CA SER A 227 0.71 -10.17 -20.32
C SER A 227 -0.31 -10.96 -19.51
N THR A 228 -1.02 -10.26 -18.63
CA THR A 228 -2.14 -10.81 -17.87
C THR A 228 -3.45 -10.38 -18.49
N ILE A 229 -4.57 -11.03 -18.17
CA ILE A 229 -5.89 -10.52 -18.51
C ILE A 229 -6.81 -10.94 -17.38
N VAL A 230 -7.53 -9.99 -16.82
CA VAL A 230 -8.58 -10.31 -15.86
C VAL A 230 -9.92 -10.18 -16.57
N LEU A 231 -10.78 -11.18 -16.45
CA LEU A 231 -12.20 -11.06 -16.81
C LEU A 231 -13.00 -11.06 -15.52
N TYR A 232 -13.68 -9.97 -15.21
CA TYR A 232 -14.68 -9.96 -14.15
C TYR A 232 -15.93 -10.62 -14.65
N VAL A 233 -16.46 -11.58 -13.89
CA VAL A 233 -17.63 -12.37 -14.25
C VAL A 233 -18.67 -12.20 -13.14
N VAL A 234 -19.86 -11.74 -13.51
CA VAL A 234 -20.97 -11.49 -12.58
C VAL A 234 -21.72 -12.79 -12.34
N ASP A 235 -21.83 -13.17 -11.06
CA ASP A 235 -22.66 -14.28 -10.59
C ASP A 235 -23.84 -13.72 -9.76
N GLU A 236 -24.80 -14.58 -9.39
CA GLU A 236 -26.03 -14.18 -8.67
C GLU A 236 -25.74 -13.49 -7.31
N ASP A 237 -24.70 -13.90 -6.61
CA ASP A 237 -24.37 -13.48 -5.24
C ASP A 237 -22.94 -12.92 -5.09
N SER A 238 -22.17 -12.87 -6.18
CA SER A 238 -20.74 -12.57 -6.13
C SER A 238 -20.20 -12.07 -7.46
N VAL A 239 -19.00 -11.52 -7.43
CA VAL A 239 -18.15 -11.37 -8.62
C VAL A 239 -17.00 -12.34 -8.52
N SER A 240 -16.78 -13.08 -9.59
CA SER A 240 -15.66 -14.00 -9.76
C SER A 240 -14.74 -13.47 -10.86
N VAL A 241 -13.57 -14.08 -11.02
CA VAL A 241 -12.62 -13.65 -12.05
C VAL A 241 -11.99 -14.81 -12.80
N VAL A 242 -11.71 -14.57 -14.08
CA VAL A 242 -10.78 -15.38 -14.87
C VAL A 242 -9.48 -14.60 -15.01
N SER A 243 -8.40 -15.19 -14.51
CA SER A 243 -7.04 -14.65 -14.57
C SER A 243 -6.24 -15.39 -15.65
N GLY A 244 -6.11 -14.78 -16.82
CA GLY A 244 -5.38 -15.30 -17.97
C GLY A 244 -3.93 -14.80 -18.03
N PHE A 245 -3.02 -15.64 -18.50
CA PHE A 245 -1.62 -15.35 -18.73
C PHE A 245 -1.24 -15.68 -20.17
N LEU A 246 -0.55 -14.75 -20.83
CA LEU A 246 -0.11 -14.86 -22.22
C LEU A 246 1.41 -14.61 -22.32
N ASP A 247 2.08 -15.38 -23.19
CA ASP A 247 3.43 -15.06 -23.69
C ASP A 247 3.28 -14.12 -24.87
N VAL A 248 3.92 -12.96 -24.81
CA VAL A 248 3.78 -11.87 -25.79
C VAL A 248 5.08 -11.53 -26.50
N ARG A 249 6.08 -12.43 -26.47
CA ARG A 249 7.39 -12.21 -27.14
C ARG A 249 7.27 -12.02 -28.65
N GLU A 250 6.33 -12.73 -29.28
CA GLU A 250 6.06 -12.56 -30.71
C GLU A 250 4.99 -11.48 -30.91
N GLU A 251 5.42 -10.28 -31.32
CA GLU A 251 4.54 -9.14 -31.59
C GLU A 251 3.39 -9.54 -32.52
N GLY A 252 2.16 -9.32 -32.07
CA GLY A 252 0.95 -9.67 -32.81
C GLY A 252 0.58 -11.15 -32.84
N ASN A 253 1.38 -12.06 -32.28
CA ASN A 253 1.05 -13.49 -32.15
C ASN A 253 1.17 -13.99 -30.69
N PRO A 254 0.43 -13.38 -29.75
CA PRO A 254 0.46 -13.82 -28.35
C PRO A 254 0.02 -15.28 -28.20
N GLN A 255 0.65 -16.01 -27.27
CA GLN A 255 0.37 -17.41 -27.00
C GLN A 255 -0.27 -17.58 -25.62
N PHE A 256 -1.33 -18.39 -25.55
CA PHE A 256 -1.94 -18.75 -24.27
C PHE A 256 -0.98 -19.58 -23.43
N LEU A 257 -0.75 -19.15 -22.18
CA LEU A 257 0.00 -19.92 -21.21
C LEU A 257 -0.92 -20.69 -20.28
N LYS A 258 -1.83 -19.97 -19.60
CA LYS A 258 -2.73 -20.54 -18.60
C LYS A 258 -3.86 -19.57 -18.23
N ALA A 259 -4.98 -20.10 -17.77
CA ALA A 259 -6.02 -19.33 -17.09
C ALA A 259 -6.33 -19.97 -15.72
N TYR A 260 -6.75 -19.13 -14.78
CA TYR A 260 -7.25 -19.55 -13.49
C TYR A 260 -8.60 -18.91 -13.24
N ILE A 261 -9.59 -19.74 -12.87
CA ILE A 261 -10.86 -19.25 -12.34
C ILE A 261 -10.65 -19.06 -10.83
N VAL A 262 -10.94 -17.85 -10.35
CA VAL A 262 -10.79 -17.48 -8.94
C VAL A 262 -12.15 -17.03 -8.43
N ASP A 263 -12.84 -17.97 -7.81
CA ASP A 263 -14.03 -17.68 -7.00
C ASP A 263 -13.58 -17.03 -5.68
N ASP A 264 -14.34 -16.06 -5.15
CA ASP A 264 -14.02 -15.39 -3.88
C ASP A 264 -12.60 -14.82 -3.79
N PHE A 265 -12.23 -13.99 -4.77
CA PHE A 265 -10.89 -13.40 -4.82
C PHE A 265 -10.54 -12.51 -3.62
N ILE A 266 -11.53 -12.15 -2.79
CA ILE A 266 -11.36 -11.62 -1.44
C ILE A 266 -11.74 -12.74 -0.48
N ARG A 267 -10.77 -13.23 0.32
CA ARG A 267 -10.96 -14.42 1.17
C ARG A 267 -12.16 -14.36 2.12
N TYR A 268 -12.56 -13.16 2.55
CA TYR A 268 -13.71 -12.94 3.44
C TYR A 268 -14.37 -11.62 3.08
N PRO A 269 -15.24 -11.62 2.07
CA PRO A 269 -15.81 -10.41 1.54
C PRO A 269 -16.88 -9.85 2.49
N VAL A 270 -17.10 -8.53 2.43
CA VAL A 270 -17.99 -7.81 3.36
C VAL A 270 -19.40 -8.39 3.39
N GLN A 271 -19.95 -8.74 2.24
CA GLN A 271 -21.28 -9.34 2.12
C GLN A 271 -21.38 -10.70 2.82
N GLN A 272 -20.34 -11.53 2.74
CA GLN A 272 -20.31 -12.81 3.45
C GLN A 272 -20.16 -12.58 4.95
N LEU A 273 -19.26 -11.68 5.35
CA LEU A 273 -19.09 -11.30 6.76
C LEU A 273 -20.39 -10.75 7.36
N ALA A 274 -21.17 -9.98 6.60
CA ALA A 274 -22.48 -9.49 7.04
C ALA A 274 -23.43 -10.67 7.32
N ARG A 275 -23.59 -11.58 6.34
CA ARG A 275 -24.45 -12.78 6.45
C ARG A 275 -24.06 -13.70 7.63
N GLU A 276 -22.78 -13.72 8.00
CA GLU A 276 -22.25 -14.54 9.11
C GLU A 276 -22.24 -13.82 10.47
N THR A 277 -22.38 -12.49 10.50
CA THR A 277 -22.28 -11.70 11.74
C THR A 277 -23.64 -11.63 12.44
N ALA A 278 -23.67 -12.03 13.72
CA ALA A 278 -24.83 -11.82 14.57
C ALA A 278 -25.05 -10.31 14.83
N THR A 279 -26.27 -9.83 14.59
CA THR A 279 -26.65 -8.44 14.76
C THR A 279 -27.07 -8.12 16.19
N ASN A 280 -26.97 -6.85 16.56
CA ASN A 280 -27.56 -6.29 17.76
C ASN A 280 -29.09 -6.17 17.61
N ASP A 281 -29.79 -6.06 18.73
CA ASP A 281 -31.26 -5.91 18.74
C ASP A 281 -31.72 -4.55 18.17
N GLU A 282 -30.92 -3.51 18.33
CA GLU A 282 -31.23 -2.14 17.90
C GLU A 282 -30.11 -1.58 17.03
N SER A 283 -30.49 -0.79 16.02
CA SER A 283 -29.55 -0.03 15.18
C SER A 283 -29.11 1.24 15.89
N ALA A 284 -27.83 1.57 15.79
CA ALA A 284 -27.25 2.85 16.17
C ALA A 284 -27.62 3.97 15.17
N LEU A 285 -28.14 3.64 13.98
CA LEU A 285 -28.57 4.62 12.99
C LEU A 285 -29.62 5.56 13.60
N GLU A 286 -29.48 6.86 13.34
CA GLU A 286 -30.28 7.93 13.94
C GLU A 286 -30.14 8.11 15.47
N GLN A 287 -29.51 7.17 16.18
CA GLN A 287 -29.19 7.29 17.61
C GLN A 287 -27.84 7.99 17.86
N VAL A 288 -26.90 7.79 16.94
CA VAL A 288 -25.59 8.46 16.93
C VAL A 288 -25.56 9.53 15.82
N PRO A 289 -24.67 10.54 15.92
CA PRO A 289 -24.53 11.53 14.84
C PRO A 289 -24.06 10.90 13.52
N ASN A 290 -24.31 11.62 12.43
CA ASN A 290 -23.71 11.33 11.13
C ASN A 290 -22.19 11.50 11.17
N VAL A 291 -21.47 10.75 10.34
CA VAL A 291 -20.00 10.85 10.25
C VAL A 291 -19.60 12.15 9.55
N PRO A 292 -18.88 13.08 10.22
CA PRO A 292 -18.46 14.33 9.61
C PRO A 292 -17.52 14.09 8.43
N VAL A 293 -17.68 14.87 7.37
CA VAL A 293 -16.96 14.68 6.09
C VAL A 293 -15.45 14.69 6.30
N GLU A 294 -14.91 15.57 7.13
CA GLU A 294 -13.49 15.68 7.43
C GLU A 294 -12.89 14.45 8.14
N LYS A 295 -13.73 13.68 8.85
CA LYS A 295 -13.33 12.44 9.56
C LYS A 295 -13.52 11.18 8.73
N ARG A 296 -14.25 11.25 7.61
CA ARG A 296 -14.39 10.11 6.68
C ARG A 296 -13.03 9.75 6.08
N PRO A 297 -12.78 8.47 5.76
CA PRO A 297 -11.57 8.08 5.05
C PRO A 297 -11.42 8.83 3.71
N MET A 298 -10.20 9.21 3.34
CA MET A 298 -9.93 10.01 2.14
C MET A 298 -10.13 9.23 0.83
N LYS A 299 -10.06 7.91 0.90
CA LYS A 299 -10.16 7.02 -0.26
C LYS A 299 -11.60 6.74 -0.70
N THR A 300 -12.62 7.40 -0.16
CA THR A 300 -14.02 7.04 -0.46
C THR A 300 -14.90 8.26 -0.57
N ALA A 301 -15.50 8.45 -1.73
CA ALA A 301 -16.59 9.37 -1.98
C ALA A 301 -17.83 8.62 -2.49
N ASN A 302 -19.01 9.21 -2.27
CA ASN A 302 -20.29 8.58 -2.57
C ASN A 302 -20.47 8.23 -4.06
N ASN A 303 -19.85 9.02 -4.94
CA ASN A 303 -19.92 8.87 -6.39
C ASN A 303 -18.94 7.84 -6.97
N GLY A 304 -18.23 7.08 -6.14
CA GLY A 304 -17.26 6.07 -6.60
C GLY A 304 -15.89 6.64 -6.97
N PHE A 305 -15.48 7.76 -6.39
CA PHE A 305 -14.17 8.39 -6.62
C PHE A 305 -13.40 8.60 -5.32
N HIS A 306 -12.11 8.90 -5.41
CA HIS A 306 -11.36 9.48 -4.29
C HIS A 306 -11.87 10.87 -3.93
N ARG A 307 -11.59 11.26 -2.69
CA ARG A 307 -11.78 12.63 -2.22
C ARG A 307 -10.56 13.47 -2.54
N PHE A 308 -10.77 14.56 -3.26
CA PHE A 308 -9.71 15.46 -3.72
C PHE A 308 -9.76 16.84 -3.06
N GLU A 309 -10.62 17.02 -2.06
CA GLU A 309 -10.84 18.34 -1.44
C GLU A 309 -9.64 18.84 -0.62
N THR A 310 -8.68 17.97 -0.30
CA THR A 310 -7.54 18.24 0.60
C THR A 310 -6.19 18.29 -0.10
N LEU A 311 -6.16 18.48 -1.42
CA LEU A 311 -4.91 18.54 -2.19
C LEU A 311 -4.02 19.70 -1.71
N PRO A 312 -2.74 19.46 -1.39
CA PRO A 312 -1.82 20.52 -1.02
C PRO A 312 -1.47 21.42 -2.21
N GLU A 313 -0.98 22.62 -1.91
CA GLU A 313 -0.27 23.45 -2.89
C GLU A 313 1.01 22.74 -3.35
N GLN A 314 1.43 22.96 -4.61
CA GLN A 314 2.64 22.33 -5.20
C GLN A 314 3.94 22.71 -4.49
N GLN A 315 3.92 23.78 -3.71
CA GLN A 315 5.00 24.18 -2.81
C GLN A 315 4.38 24.70 -1.52
N PHE A 316 4.95 24.31 -0.38
CA PHE A 316 4.50 24.80 0.92
C PHE A 316 5.63 24.80 1.94
N GLN A 317 5.46 25.62 2.99
CA GLN A 317 6.41 25.74 4.10
C GLN A 317 5.71 25.43 5.43
N GLN A 318 6.29 24.55 6.24
CA GLN A 318 5.79 24.20 7.58
C GLN A 318 6.90 23.56 8.42
N ASP A 319 6.94 23.84 9.73
CA ASP A 319 7.85 23.16 10.68
C ASP A 319 9.32 23.17 10.21
N ASN A 320 9.77 24.33 9.70
CA ASN A 320 11.09 24.58 9.10
C ASN A 320 11.37 23.89 7.75
N TRP A 321 10.45 23.08 7.24
CA TRP A 321 10.52 22.49 5.92
C TRP A 321 10.00 23.44 4.85
N ASN A 322 10.69 23.49 3.72
CA ASN A 322 10.17 24.00 2.45
C ASN A 322 10.17 22.81 1.47
N VAL A 323 8.98 22.34 1.12
CA VAL A 323 8.79 21.19 0.23
C VAL A 323 8.12 21.66 -1.04
N ARG A 324 8.74 21.32 -2.18
CA ARG A 324 8.12 21.40 -3.51
C ARG A 324 7.86 19.99 -4.01
N TRP A 325 6.79 19.80 -4.78
CA TRP A 325 6.47 18.51 -5.35
C TRP A 325 5.80 18.63 -6.72
N GLU A 326 5.88 17.56 -7.51
CA GLU A 326 5.25 17.43 -8.82
C GLU A 326 4.39 16.15 -8.90
N PRO A 327 3.27 16.18 -9.65
CA PRO A 327 2.43 15.01 -9.86
C PRO A 327 3.23 13.86 -10.51
N PRO A 328 2.84 12.60 -10.27
CA PRO A 328 3.55 11.47 -10.83
C PRO A 328 3.36 11.38 -12.35
N GLU A 329 4.46 11.40 -13.10
CA GLU A 329 4.48 11.04 -14.52
C GLU A 329 4.63 9.52 -14.67
N THR A 330 5.78 8.95 -14.29
CA THR A 330 6.00 7.49 -14.23
C THR A 330 6.55 7.01 -12.88
N GLN A 331 7.34 7.81 -12.15
CA GLN A 331 8.07 7.37 -10.94
C GLN A 331 7.53 7.92 -9.61
N GLY A 332 6.22 7.78 -9.38
CA GLY A 332 5.61 8.31 -8.16
C GLY A 332 5.75 9.84 -8.06
N VAL A 333 5.45 10.41 -6.90
CA VAL A 333 5.56 11.86 -6.68
C VAL A 333 7.04 12.23 -6.58
N THR A 334 7.44 13.27 -7.32
CA THR A 334 8.78 13.86 -7.19
C THR A 334 8.77 14.95 -6.12
N PHE A 335 9.70 14.90 -5.17
CA PHE A 335 9.88 15.92 -4.13
C PHE A 335 11.23 16.63 -4.23
N TRP A 336 11.22 17.90 -3.82
CA TRP A 336 12.40 18.70 -3.51
C TRP A 336 12.27 19.20 -2.07
N GLY A 337 13.32 19.08 -1.26
CA GLY A 337 13.25 19.36 0.17
C GLY A 337 14.39 20.22 0.68
N GLU A 338 14.02 21.27 1.42
CA GLU A 338 14.92 22.10 2.23
C GLU A 338 14.44 22.10 3.68
N TYR A 339 15.38 22.18 4.61
CA TYR A 339 15.13 22.28 6.05
C TYR A 339 15.97 23.42 6.63
N ASN A 340 15.35 24.35 7.37
CA ASN A 340 15.97 25.60 7.82
C ASN A 340 16.59 26.44 6.67
N GLY A 341 16.05 26.33 5.46
CA GLY A 341 16.57 27.03 4.27
C GLY A 341 17.83 26.41 3.67
N SER A 342 18.28 25.26 4.19
CA SER A 342 19.40 24.48 3.63
C SER A 342 18.88 23.25 2.87
N PRO A 343 19.48 22.89 1.73
CA PRO A 343 19.09 21.71 0.95
C PRO A 343 19.24 20.40 1.74
N VAL A 344 18.32 19.46 1.49
CA VAL A 344 18.34 18.11 2.08
C VAL A 344 18.47 17.06 0.99
N PHE A 345 17.59 17.10 0.00
CA PHE A 345 17.66 16.29 -1.20
C PHE A 345 17.22 17.13 -2.40
N SER A 346 17.93 16.99 -3.52
CA SER A 346 17.57 17.68 -4.76
C SER A 346 16.40 17.00 -5.45
N THR A 347 16.23 15.69 -5.28
CA THR A 347 15.06 14.94 -5.74
C THR A 347 14.80 13.74 -4.84
N MET A 348 13.54 13.34 -4.68
CA MET A 348 13.12 12.08 -4.08
C MET A 348 11.86 11.55 -4.76
N ASN A 349 11.87 10.27 -5.12
CA ASN A 349 10.83 9.60 -5.91
C ASN A 349 10.48 8.22 -5.34
N ALA A 350 9.23 7.82 -5.49
CA ALA A 350 8.79 6.42 -5.30
C ALA A 350 8.85 5.70 -6.64
N MET A 351 10.00 5.10 -6.94
CA MET A 351 10.36 4.62 -8.26
C MET A 351 9.46 3.49 -8.74
N ALA A 352 9.29 2.44 -7.93
CA ALA A 352 8.47 1.29 -8.28
C ALA A 352 8.12 0.43 -7.06
N THR A 353 7.12 -0.43 -7.22
CA THR A 353 6.80 -1.49 -6.28
C THR A 353 6.79 -2.87 -6.96
N PRO A 354 7.91 -3.61 -6.89
CA PRO A 354 7.96 -5.01 -7.30
C PRO A 354 7.13 -5.93 -6.40
N THR A 355 6.21 -6.67 -7.00
CA THR A 355 5.39 -7.69 -6.33
C THR A 355 5.65 -9.06 -6.95
N ALA A 356 6.39 -9.92 -6.25
CA ALA A 356 6.74 -11.25 -6.71
C ALA A 356 5.83 -12.32 -6.09
N TYR A 357 5.53 -13.37 -6.85
CA TYR A 357 4.69 -14.50 -6.43
C TYR A 357 5.40 -15.83 -6.62
N GLY A 358 5.21 -16.75 -5.68
CA GLY A 358 5.74 -18.11 -5.76
C GLY A 358 7.27 -18.16 -5.77
N LEU A 359 7.92 -17.29 -4.99
CA LEU A 359 9.37 -17.30 -4.83
C LEU A 359 9.82 -18.56 -4.04
N PRO A 360 11.04 -19.07 -4.25
CA PRO A 360 11.62 -20.09 -3.38
C PRO A 360 11.86 -19.51 -1.97
N PRO A 361 12.13 -20.35 -0.95
CA PRO A 361 12.52 -19.87 0.38
C PRO A 361 13.74 -18.95 0.32
N ARG A 362 13.78 -17.86 1.10
CA ARG A 362 14.84 -16.84 1.00
C ARG A 362 16.25 -17.40 1.23
N GLU A 363 16.41 -18.36 2.15
CA GLU A 363 17.69 -19.05 2.45
C GLU A 363 18.88 -18.12 2.73
N GLY A 364 18.62 -16.92 3.27
CA GLY A 364 19.66 -15.93 3.60
C GLY A 364 20.19 -15.12 2.42
N ARG A 365 19.56 -15.20 1.24
CA ARG A 365 19.84 -14.33 0.09
C ARG A 365 19.29 -12.93 0.32
N ASN A 366 19.96 -11.92 -0.21
CA ASN A 366 19.44 -10.56 -0.32
C ASN A 366 18.34 -10.45 -1.39
N THR A 367 17.63 -9.32 -1.49
CA THR A 367 16.50 -9.22 -2.44
C THR A 367 16.93 -9.37 -3.90
N ARG A 368 18.11 -8.87 -4.28
CA ARG A 368 18.66 -9.05 -5.64
C ARG A 368 18.83 -10.53 -5.98
N GLU A 369 19.60 -11.26 -5.19
CA GLU A 369 19.91 -12.69 -5.42
C GLU A 369 18.67 -13.58 -5.28
N TRP A 370 17.73 -13.16 -4.45
CA TRP A 370 16.50 -13.91 -4.23
C TRP A 370 15.54 -13.77 -5.40
N TYR A 371 15.25 -12.54 -5.84
CA TYR A 371 14.33 -12.26 -6.94
C TYR A 371 14.97 -12.55 -8.30
N PHE A 372 16.26 -12.25 -8.49
CA PHE A 372 16.95 -12.26 -9.79
C PHE A 372 18.33 -12.96 -9.66
N PRO A 373 18.37 -14.29 -9.46
CA PRO A 373 19.59 -15.04 -9.14
C PRO A 373 20.62 -15.08 -10.27
N ASP A 374 20.19 -14.84 -11.52
CA ASP A 374 21.03 -14.87 -12.71
C ASP A 374 21.44 -13.44 -13.16
N ASP A 375 21.15 -12.40 -12.36
CA ASP A 375 21.40 -10.99 -12.68
C ASP A 375 20.74 -10.50 -13.99
N GLU A 376 19.56 -11.04 -14.27
CA GLU A 376 18.73 -10.72 -15.44
C GLU A 376 17.31 -10.32 -14.99
N PRO A 377 16.53 -9.57 -15.80
CA PRO A 377 15.14 -9.19 -15.52
C PRO A 377 14.15 -10.36 -15.67
N VAL A 378 14.50 -11.50 -15.08
CA VAL A 378 13.72 -12.74 -15.06
C VAL A 378 13.52 -13.16 -13.60
N ILE A 379 12.26 -13.17 -13.16
CA ILE A 379 11.92 -13.47 -11.77
C ILE A 379 12.19 -14.95 -11.42
N ASN A 380 12.76 -15.17 -10.24
CA ASN A 380 12.94 -16.47 -9.59
C ASN A 380 11.64 -17.02 -8.98
N GLY A 381 10.50 -16.75 -9.59
CA GLY A 381 9.18 -17.07 -9.06
C GLY A 381 8.22 -17.51 -10.16
N HIS A 382 6.93 -17.54 -9.85
CA HIS A 382 5.90 -17.72 -10.88
C HIS A 382 5.82 -16.48 -11.78
N HIS A 383 5.71 -15.30 -11.16
CA HIS A 383 5.64 -14.02 -11.86
C HIS A 383 5.95 -12.84 -10.93
N ILE A 384 6.24 -11.69 -11.53
CA ILE A 384 6.41 -10.40 -10.86
C ILE A 384 5.57 -9.34 -11.57
N PHE A 385 4.89 -8.49 -10.80
CA PHE A 385 4.37 -7.22 -11.29
C PHE A 385 5.28 -6.10 -10.82
N TRP A 386 5.67 -5.23 -11.74
CA TRP A 386 6.32 -3.97 -11.42
C TRP A 386 5.27 -2.88 -11.40
N ASP A 387 4.82 -2.56 -10.20
CA ASP A 387 3.77 -1.56 -10.04
C ASP A 387 4.37 -0.16 -10.17
N VAL A 388 4.00 0.49 -11.28
CA VAL A 388 4.34 1.88 -11.60
C VAL A 388 3.33 2.82 -10.95
N HIS A 389 3.83 3.90 -10.34
CA HIS A 389 3.03 4.82 -9.55
C HIS A 389 2.69 6.08 -10.33
N SER A 390 1.87 5.98 -11.39
CA SER A 390 1.50 7.09 -12.28
C SER A 390 0.01 7.46 -12.20
N ILE A 391 -0.35 8.66 -12.68
CA ILE A 391 -1.78 9.05 -12.83
C ILE A 391 -2.49 8.16 -13.87
N PRO A 392 -1.92 7.91 -15.08
CA PRO A 392 -2.62 7.13 -16.10
C PRO A 392 -2.83 5.64 -15.76
N PHE A 393 -1.95 5.02 -14.96
CA PHE A 393 -1.94 3.56 -14.77
C PHE A 393 -2.59 3.06 -13.47
N GLY A 394 -3.15 3.97 -12.69
CA GLY A 394 -3.71 3.62 -11.39
C GLY A 394 -3.53 4.73 -10.38
N GLY A 395 -3.86 5.96 -10.77
CA GLY A 395 -3.95 7.10 -9.86
C GLY A 395 -4.85 6.80 -8.64
N PRO A 396 -4.96 7.75 -7.69
CA PRO A 396 -5.08 9.18 -7.97
C PRO A 396 -3.79 9.98 -7.93
N GLY A 397 -2.68 9.37 -7.50
CA GLY A 397 -1.46 10.12 -7.16
C GLY A 397 -1.64 10.79 -5.80
N GLN A 398 -1.51 12.11 -5.73
CA GLN A 398 -1.67 12.89 -4.50
C GLN A 398 -3.10 12.85 -3.98
N LEU A 399 -3.24 12.66 -2.66
CA LEU A 399 -4.52 12.71 -1.97
C LEU A 399 -4.63 13.89 -1.01
N ALA A 400 -3.61 14.11 -0.18
CA ALA A 400 -3.68 15.12 0.85
C ALA A 400 -2.34 15.52 1.44
N LYS A 401 -2.36 16.69 2.09
CA LYS A 401 -1.45 17.02 3.18
C LYS A 401 -2.23 16.99 4.50
N ILE A 402 -1.72 16.26 5.47
CA ILE A 402 -2.33 16.05 6.78
C ILE A 402 -1.41 16.66 7.82
N ASP A 403 -1.89 17.65 8.57
CA ASP A 403 -1.10 18.31 9.60
C ASP A 403 -1.12 17.50 10.90
N TYR A 404 0.05 17.39 11.53
CA TYR A 404 0.24 16.77 12.83
C TYR A 404 0.62 17.86 13.84
N PRO A 405 -0.30 18.25 14.74
CA PRO A 405 0.03 19.21 15.78
C PRO A 405 1.02 18.61 16.78
N ALA A 406 1.81 19.48 17.40
CA ALA A 406 2.73 19.06 18.45
C ALA A 406 1.99 18.43 19.64
N ARG A 407 2.47 17.28 20.11
CA ARG A 407 1.94 16.54 21.26
C ARG A 407 3.07 16.21 22.23
N ARG A 408 2.73 15.74 23.43
CA ARG A 408 3.75 15.38 24.43
C ARG A 408 4.66 14.26 23.91
N GLY A 409 5.92 14.59 23.66
CA GLY A 409 6.91 13.63 23.15
C GLY A 409 6.89 13.45 21.63
N HIS A 410 6.06 14.20 20.91
CA HIS A 410 5.94 14.14 19.45
C HIS A 410 5.98 15.56 18.87
N PRO A 411 7.00 15.92 18.09
CA PRO A 411 7.08 17.23 17.45
C PRO A 411 5.92 17.44 16.47
N SER A 412 5.62 18.69 16.14
CA SER A 412 4.71 18.96 15.02
C SER A 412 5.29 18.46 13.71
N GLY A 413 4.43 18.27 12.73
CA GLY A 413 4.83 17.87 11.39
C GLY A 413 3.66 17.84 10.44
N PHE A 414 3.86 17.21 9.30
CA PHE A 414 2.81 16.90 8.35
C PHE A 414 3.12 15.61 7.61
N GLN A 415 2.08 14.92 7.15
CA GLN A 415 2.17 13.85 6.19
C GLN A 415 1.74 14.34 4.82
N PHE A 416 2.59 14.12 3.82
CA PHE A 416 2.20 14.12 2.43
C PHE A 416 1.72 12.72 2.06
N ARG A 417 0.47 12.60 1.62
CA ARG A 417 -0.16 11.30 1.35
C ARG A 417 -0.50 11.15 -0.11
N THR A 418 -0.07 10.03 -0.67
CA THR A 418 -0.44 9.58 -2.02
C THR A 418 -1.20 8.28 -1.93
N HIS A 419 -1.87 7.95 -3.02
CA HIS A 419 -2.52 6.67 -3.18
C HIS A 419 -2.47 6.23 -4.64
N TYR A 420 -2.22 4.93 -4.84
CA TYR A 420 -2.24 4.29 -6.14
C TYR A 420 -3.07 3.00 -6.08
N HIS A 421 -3.76 2.73 -7.18
CA HIS A 421 -4.52 1.52 -7.47
C HIS A 421 -4.01 0.90 -8.77
N THR A 422 -2.90 0.17 -8.70
CA THR A 422 -2.27 -0.32 -9.92
C THR A 422 -3.22 -1.25 -10.68
N GLY A 423 -3.55 -0.89 -11.92
CA GLY A 423 -4.53 -1.62 -12.75
C GLY A 423 -5.99 -1.16 -12.59
N ALA A 424 -6.26 -0.08 -11.87
CA ALA A 424 -7.58 0.58 -11.88
C ALA A 424 -7.64 1.68 -12.95
N GLN A 425 -8.86 1.95 -13.43
CA GLN A 425 -9.03 2.84 -14.58
C GLN A 425 -9.13 4.32 -14.21
N GLY A 426 -8.25 5.09 -14.85
CA GLY A 426 -8.21 6.54 -14.75
C GLY A 426 -7.90 7.07 -13.35
N ARG A 427 -7.94 8.41 -13.23
CA ARG A 427 -7.61 9.10 -11.98
C ARG A 427 -8.57 8.80 -10.83
N GLY A 428 -9.79 8.38 -11.15
CA GLY A 428 -10.86 8.13 -10.18
C GLY A 428 -10.91 6.69 -9.65
N SER A 429 -10.36 5.73 -10.39
CA SER A 429 -10.46 4.30 -10.09
C SER A 429 -11.89 3.84 -9.81
N VAL A 430 -12.83 4.27 -10.67
CA VAL A 430 -14.28 4.13 -10.43
C VAL A 430 -14.72 2.67 -10.31
N ASP A 431 -14.16 1.84 -11.17
CA ASP A 431 -14.22 0.37 -11.15
C ASP A 431 -13.86 -0.18 -9.76
N PHE A 432 -12.71 0.24 -9.23
CA PHE A 432 -12.17 -0.26 -7.98
C PHE A 432 -13.02 0.14 -6.78
N HIS A 433 -13.49 1.39 -6.76
CA HIS A 433 -14.40 1.92 -5.73
C HIS A 433 -15.80 1.36 -5.85
N SER A 434 -16.15 0.79 -6.99
CA SER A 434 -17.39 0.05 -7.19
C SER A 434 -17.28 -1.40 -6.71
N GLY A 435 -16.08 -1.89 -6.36
CA GLY A 435 -15.87 -3.21 -5.76
C GLY A 435 -15.19 -4.23 -6.69
N ALA A 436 -14.85 -3.85 -7.93
CA ALA A 436 -14.05 -4.66 -8.84
C ALA A 436 -12.56 -4.58 -8.43
N GLN A 437 -12.16 -5.39 -7.45
CA GLN A 437 -10.86 -5.27 -6.78
C GLN A 437 -9.85 -6.39 -7.06
N PHE A 438 -10.07 -7.26 -8.05
CA PHE A 438 -9.20 -8.43 -8.24
C PHE A 438 -7.90 -8.12 -8.98
N GLY A 439 -6.80 -8.31 -8.27
CA GLY A 439 -5.49 -7.97 -8.78
C GLY A 439 -5.04 -6.53 -8.50
N PRO A 440 -5.84 -5.45 -8.53
CA PRO A 440 -5.31 -4.13 -8.24
C PRO A 440 -4.80 -4.04 -6.81
N TYR A 441 -3.57 -3.57 -6.70
CA TYR A 441 -2.91 -3.31 -5.43
C TYR A 441 -3.21 -1.90 -4.98
N ASN A 442 -3.55 -1.75 -3.71
CA ASN A 442 -3.88 -0.45 -3.12
C ASN A 442 -2.69 0.04 -2.31
N TYR A 443 -1.90 0.95 -2.87
CA TYR A 443 -0.70 1.49 -2.21
C TYR A 443 -0.96 2.85 -1.58
N ASN A 444 -0.73 3.01 -0.29
CA ASN A 444 -0.44 4.32 0.29
C ASN A 444 1.07 4.50 0.31
N ILE A 445 1.58 5.47 -0.45
CA ILE A 445 2.97 5.92 -0.31
C ILE A 445 2.89 7.29 0.35
N SER A 446 3.56 7.45 1.48
CA SER A 446 3.42 8.64 2.31
C SER A 446 4.77 9.07 2.83
N TYR A 447 4.91 10.37 3.05
CA TYR A 447 6.14 10.97 3.55
C TYR A 447 5.77 11.90 4.69
N GLU A 448 6.28 11.62 5.87
CA GLU A 448 6.06 12.48 7.03
C GLU A 448 7.30 13.32 7.28
N PHE A 449 7.09 14.60 7.54
CA PHE A 449 8.14 15.58 7.80
C PHE A 449 7.86 16.23 9.15
N PHE A 450 8.86 16.24 10.03
CA PHE A 450 8.71 16.70 11.41
C PHE A 450 9.61 17.88 11.74
N GLU A 451 9.17 18.70 12.70
CA GLU A 451 9.89 19.88 13.21
C GLU A 451 11.27 19.55 13.78
N ASP A 452 11.54 18.31 14.17
CA ASP A 452 12.85 17.86 14.65
C ASP A 452 13.82 17.46 13.53
N GLY A 453 13.48 17.75 12.26
CA GLY A 453 14.31 17.43 11.11
C GLY A 453 14.30 15.94 10.75
N ARG A 454 13.23 15.22 11.05
CA ARG A 454 13.08 13.83 10.61
C ARG A 454 12.10 13.70 9.46
N ILE A 455 12.43 12.79 8.55
CA ILE A 455 11.56 12.38 7.43
C ILE A 455 11.27 10.89 7.60
N VAL A 456 10.02 10.48 7.42
CA VAL A 456 9.59 9.08 7.50
C VAL A 456 8.87 8.72 6.21
N PRO A 457 9.55 8.09 5.23
CA PRO A 457 8.88 7.39 4.14
C PRO A 457 8.08 6.21 4.71
N ILE A 458 6.83 6.08 4.28
CA ILE A 458 5.91 5.03 4.69
C ILE A 458 5.28 4.44 3.45
N TRP A 459 5.33 3.13 3.34
CA TRP A 459 4.65 2.41 2.30
C TRP A 459 3.70 1.39 2.92
N ARG A 460 2.43 1.46 2.50
CA ARG A 460 1.39 0.53 2.94
C ARG A 460 0.69 -0.03 1.75
N ARG A 461 0.31 -1.29 1.86
CA ARG A 461 -0.47 -1.97 0.85
C ARG A 461 -1.75 -2.51 1.45
N HIS A 462 -2.81 -2.49 0.65
CA HIS A 462 -4.11 -3.07 0.97
C HIS A 462 -4.71 -3.75 -0.27
N GLY A 463 -5.85 -4.43 -0.08
CA GLY A 463 -6.61 -5.08 -1.15
C GLY A 463 -6.40 -6.60 -1.21
N PRO A 464 -7.01 -7.30 -2.17
CA PRO A 464 -6.86 -8.75 -2.28
C PRO A 464 -5.61 -9.19 -3.07
N GLY A 465 -5.15 -8.43 -4.07
CA GLY A 465 -4.06 -8.86 -4.97
C GLY A 465 -4.34 -10.24 -5.60
N TYR A 466 -3.29 -10.98 -5.99
CA TYR A 466 -3.40 -12.36 -6.47
C TYR A 466 -3.19 -13.40 -5.36
N VAL A 467 -3.29 -13.02 -4.08
CA VAL A 467 -2.96 -13.93 -2.97
C VAL A 467 -3.89 -15.14 -2.92
N VAL A 468 -5.19 -14.93 -3.16
CA VAL A 468 -6.16 -16.05 -3.18
C VAL A 468 -5.89 -16.98 -4.35
N GLU A 469 -5.60 -16.43 -5.54
CA GLU A 469 -5.17 -17.23 -6.69
C GLU A 469 -3.90 -18.02 -6.34
N ALA A 470 -2.89 -17.36 -5.78
CA ALA A 470 -1.61 -17.97 -5.47
C ALA A 470 -1.73 -19.10 -4.43
N LEU A 471 -2.48 -18.86 -3.35
CA LEU A 471 -2.74 -19.85 -2.31
C LEU A 471 -3.50 -21.06 -2.85
N ARG A 472 -4.47 -20.87 -3.76
CA ARG A 472 -5.34 -21.96 -4.23
C ARG A 472 -4.77 -22.71 -5.44
N ASN A 473 -4.06 -22.01 -6.33
CA ASN A 473 -3.82 -22.49 -7.69
C ASN A 473 -2.35 -22.67 -8.07
N TYR A 474 -1.40 -22.14 -7.29
CA TYR A 474 0.04 -22.30 -7.57
C TYR A 474 0.67 -23.51 -6.86
N GLY A 475 -0.16 -24.37 -6.25
CA GLY A 475 0.24 -25.67 -5.74
C GLY A 475 0.56 -25.73 -4.25
N VAL A 476 -0.28 -25.11 -3.42
CA VAL A 476 -0.27 -25.34 -1.97
C VAL A 476 -1.20 -26.54 -1.67
N PRO A 477 -0.69 -27.71 -1.25
CA PRO A 477 -1.54 -28.83 -0.89
C PRO A 477 -2.49 -28.48 0.27
N GLU A 478 -3.66 -29.14 0.36
CA GLU A 478 -4.59 -28.98 1.50
C GLU A 478 -3.93 -29.27 2.87
N ASP A 479 -2.76 -29.93 2.88
CA ASP A 479 -1.91 -30.30 4.02
C ASP A 479 -0.59 -29.50 4.14
N TRP A 480 -0.50 -28.29 3.57
CA TRP A 480 0.71 -27.46 3.62
C TRP A 480 1.18 -27.07 5.03
N GLU A 481 2.37 -27.54 5.42
CA GLU A 481 3.01 -27.25 6.73
C GLU A 481 4.03 -26.09 6.71
N GLY A 482 4.19 -25.36 5.59
CA GLY A 482 4.81 -24.02 5.61
C GLY A 482 6.29 -23.87 5.24
N GLU A 483 6.91 -24.73 4.41
CA GLU A 483 8.37 -24.62 4.14
C GLU A 483 8.84 -24.60 2.67
N GLU A 484 8.02 -24.80 1.63
CA GLU A 484 8.58 -24.96 0.27
C GLU A 484 8.53 -23.74 -0.68
N THR A 485 7.65 -22.74 -0.47
CA THR A 485 7.50 -21.58 -1.37
C THR A 485 6.90 -20.35 -0.66
N VAL A 486 7.45 -19.16 -0.95
CA VAL A 486 6.91 -17.86 -0.52
C VAL A 486 5.82 -17.43 -1.50
N VAL A 487 4.58 -17.38 -0.99
CA VAL A 487 3.37 -17.12 -1.80
C VAL A 487 3.47 -15.78 -2.50
N GLN A 488 3.92 -14.76 -1.77
CA GLN A 488 4.02 -13.40 -2.25
C GLN A 488 5.04 -12.62 -1.42
N GLN A 489 5.80 -11.76 -2.09
CA GLN A 489 6.72 -10.82 -1.46
C GLN A 489 6.65 -9.47 -2.18
N TYR A 490 6.72 -8.38 -1.40
CA TYR A 490 6.74 -7.03 -1.93
C TYR A 490 8.06 -6.32 -1.64
N LEU A 491 8.49 -5.49 -2.60
CA LEU A 491 9.52 -4.48 -2.42
C LEU A 491 8.94 -3.10 -2.74
N HIS A 492 9.44 -2.06 -2.07
CA HIS A 492 9.23 -0.68 -2.47
C HIS A 492 10.56 0.03 -2.63
N LEU A 493 10.73 0.62 -3.81
CA LEU A 493 11.95 1.31 -4.18
C LEU A 493 11.70 2.82 -4.08
N THR A 494 12.29 3.46 -3.08
CA THR A 494 12.41 4.92 -3.01
C THR A 494 13.82 5.30 -3.39
N ALA A 495 13.99 6.30 -4.25
CA ALA A 495 15.31 6.84 -4.58
C ALA A 495 15.36 8.33 -4.25
N LEU A 496 16.51 8.80 -3.77
CA LEU A 496 16.78 10.22 -3.60
C LEU A 496 18.20 10.60 -4.00
N GLU A 497 18.36 11.85 -4.41
CA GLU A 497 19.67 12.49 -4.54
C GLU A 497 19.94 13.34 -3.28
N PRO A 498 20.72 12.81 -2.31
CA PRO A 498 21.02 13.53 -1.07
C PRO A 498 21.92 14.73 -1.34
N THR A 499 21.58 15.87 -0.75
CA THR A 499 22.26 17.16 -0.93
C THR A 499 22.40 17.93 0.40
N PRO A 500 22.96 17.34 1.46
CA PRO A 500 23.02 17.98 2.77
C PRO A 500 23.75 19.31 2.72
N GLY A 501 23.01 20.42 2.87
CA GLY A 501 23.57 21.77 2.93
C GLY A 501 24.19 22.31 1.62
N THR A 502 24.08 21.61 0.49
CA THR A 502 24.75 22.00 -0.76
C THR A 502 24.00 21.53 -2.01
N THR A 503 23.85 22.37 -3.04
CA THR A 503 23.20 21.98 -4.31
C THR A 503 24.19 21.53 -5.39
N ASP A 504 25.44 21.99 -5.29
CA ASP A 504 26.46 21.83 -6.34
C ASP A 504 27.63 20.95 -5.88
N GLY A 505 27.72 20.69 -4.57
CA GLY A 505 28.75 19.85 -3.97
C GLY A 505 28.36 18.38 -3.97
N GLY A 506 29.36 17.51 -4.06
CA GLY A 506 29.17 16.09 -3.77
C GLY A 506 28.97 15.84 -2.28
N VAL A 507 28.71 14.59 -1.90
CA VAL A 507 28.49 14.17 -0.51
C VAL A 507 29.57 13.22 -0.04
N ARG A 508 29.85 13.26 1.25
CA ARG A 508 30.65 12.22 1.91
C ARG A 508 29.76 11.11 2.40
N THR A 509 29.98 9.90 1.91
CA THR A 509 29.18 8.72 2.28
C THR A 509 29.90 7.87 3.29
N GLN A 510 29.22 7.50 4.38
CA GLN A 510 29.77 6.65 5.43
C GLN A 510 28.76 5.57 5.84
N VAL A 511 29.27 4.45 6.34
CA VAL A 511 28.46 3.35 6.89
C VAL A 511 28.92 3.08 8.31
N PHE A 512 28.00 3.12 9.26
CA PHE A 512 28.23 2.60 10.60
C PHE A 512 27.81 1.13 10.61
N ASP A 513 28.75 0.22 10.87
CA ASP A 513 28.52 -1.23 10.82
C ASP A 513 27.97 -1.83 12.13
N GLY A 514 27.78 -0.98 13.15
CA GLY A 514 27.41 -1.37 14.51
C GLY A 514 28.54 -1.15 15.53
N GLU A 515 29.79 -1.03 15.07
CA GLU A 515 30.97 -0.83 15.91
C GLU A 515 31.73 0.46 15.54
N GLU A 516 31.99 0.69 14.25
CA GLU A 516 32.74 1.84 13.77
C GLU A 516 32.17 2.45 12.48
N TRP A 517 32.61 3.68 12.18
CA TRP A 517 32.28 4.36 10.94
C TRP A 517 33.29 4.00 9.86
N LEU A 518 32.80 3.41 8.78
CA LEU A 518 33.52 3.09 7.57
C LEU A 518 33.23 4.12 6.48
N THR A 519 34.21 4.36 5.62
CA THR A 519 34.07 5.25 4.46
C THR A 519 34.32 4.43 3.19
N PRO A 520 33.27 3.86 2.57
CA PRO A 520 33.40 3.05 1.36
C PRO A 520 34.04 3.87 0.22
N GLU A 521 35.10 3.40 -0.41
CA GLU A 521 35.76 4.15 -1.49
C GLU A 521 34.92 4.18 -2.77
N SER A 522 34.08 3.16 -2.98
CA SER A 522 33.26 2.96 -4.16
C SER A 522 31.79 2.72 -3.85
N GLU A 523 30.97 2.70 -4.89
CA GLU A 523 29.56 2.27 -4.88
C GLU A 523 29.36 0.95 -4.13
N PHE A 524 28.19 0.78 -3.53
CA PHE A 524 27.90 -0.42 -2.75
C PHE A 524 26.39 -0.73 -2.66
N TYR A 525 26.13 -2.00 -2.35
CA TYR A 525 24.84 -2.54 -1.94
C TYR A 525 24.99 -3.11 -0.52
N LEU A 526 24.06 -2.78 0.37
CA LEU A 526 24.11 -3.13 1.78
C LEU A 526 22.76 -3.64 2.27
N GLU A 527 22.74 -4.86 2.80
CA GLU A 527 21.65 -5.40 3.60
C GLU A 527 21.65 -4.74 4.99
N GLY A 528 20.48 -4.31 5.45
CA GLY A 528 20.34 -3.64 6.74
C GLY A 528 20.32 -4.60 7.91
N GLU A 529 21.02 -4.24 8.98
CA GLU A 529 20.89 -4.87 10.29
C GLU A 529 20.62 -3.82 11.39
N PRO A 530 19.88 -4.18 12.45
CA PRO A 530 19.61 -3.27 13.55
C PRO A 530 20.90 -2.74 14.18
N GLY A 531 21.00 -1.41 14.28
CA GLY A 531 22.17 -0.72 14.82
C GLY A 531 23.15 -0.23 13.76
N GLN A 532 23.00 -0.64 12.50
CA GLN A 532 23.73 -0.04 11.38
C GLN A 532 23.12 1.30 10.96
N LYS A 533 23.92 2.14 10.30
CA LYS A 533 23.48 3.41 9.71
C LYS A 533 24.21 3.73 8.43
N VAL A 534 23.54 4.41 7.51
CA VAL A 534 24.18 5.07 6.36
C VAL A 534 24.14 6.57 6.59
N ARG A 535 25.23 7.28 6.29
CA ARG A 535 25.33 8.73 6.46
C ARG A 535 25.77 9.41 5.18
N PHE A 536 25.10 10.49 4.83
CA PHE A 536 25.52 11.46 3.83
C PHE A 536 25.85 12.78 4.53
N SER A 537 27.08 13.27 4.38
CA SER A 537 27.52 14.54 5.00
C SER A 537 27.93 15.55 3.96
N ASN A 538 27.72 16.83 4.26
CA ASN A 538 28.34 17.93 3.53
C ASN A 538 29.86 17.87 3.72
N PRO A 539 30.69 17.70 2.67
CA PRO A 539 32.14 17.68 2.82
C PRO A 539 32.73 18.99 3.37
N ASP A 540 32.03 20.10 3.10
CA ASP A 540 32.44 21.47 3.42
C ASP A 540 31.58 22.11 4.53
N GLY A 541 30.68 21.35 5.17
CA GLY A 541 29.71 21.83 6.16
C GLY A 541 29.46 20.85 7.31
N SER A 542 28.47 21.18 8.15
CA SER A 542 28.07 20.35 9.29
C SER A 542 26.82 19.52 9.03
N GLU A 543 26.10 19.82 7.95
CA GLU A 543 24.85 19.18 7.58
C GLU A 543 25.10 17.70 7.25
N GLN A 544 24.27 16.83 7.82
CA GLN A 544 24.32 15.40 7.57
C GLN A 544 22.92 14.77 7.64
N ILE A 545 22.74 13.69 6.88
CA ILE A 545 21.54 12.86 6.83
C ILE A 545 21.94 11.46 7.28
N ASP A 546 21.39 11.00 8.40
CA ASP A 546 21.57 9.63 8.88
C ASP A 546 20.34 8.79 8.53
N VAL A 547 20.57 7.59 8.01
CA VAL A 547 19.55 6.59 7.72
C VAL A 547 19.80 5.37 8.61
N PRO A 548 19.08 5.22 9.73
CA PRO A 548 19.13 4.00 10.51
C PRO A 548 18.63 2.79 9.71
N MET A 549 19.31 1.66 9.85
CA MET A 549 19.00 0.42 9.14
C MET A 549 18.27 -0.57 10.05
N SER A 550 17.47 -1.42 9.43
CA SER A 550 16.77 -2.56 10.01
C SER A 550 16.74 -3.72 9.00
N ARG A 551 16.26 -4.89 9.41
CA ARG A 551 16.33 -6.13 8.60
C ARG A 551 15.44 -6.15 7.37
N ASP A 552 14.43 -5.29 7.37
CA ASP A 552 13.48 -5.07 6.29
C ASP A 552 13.94 -3.95 5.33
N LEU A 553 15.14 -3.40 5.54
CA LEU A 553 15.72 -2.35 4.72
C LEU A 553 16.99 -2.85 4.04
N GLU A 554 17.12 -2.55 2.76
CA GLU A 554 18.38 -2.65 2.03
C GLU A 554 18.64 -1.33 1.31
N VAL A 555 19.91 -1.03 1.03
CA VAL A 555 20.28 0.22 0.36
C VAL A 555 21.29 0.03 -0.75
N VAL A 556 21.21 0.88 -1.75
CA VAL A 556 22.21 0.96 -2.82
C VAL A 556 22.67 2.42 -2.95
N VAL A 557 23.98 2.63 -2.98
CA VAL A 557 24.59 3.94 -3.24
C VAL A 557 25.41 3.85 -4.50
N VAL A 558 24.99 4.59 -5.53
CA VAL A 558 25.62 4.62 -6.86
C VAL A 558 25.87 6.05 -7.32
N ARG A 559 26.79 6.25 -8.27
CA ARG A 559 26.93 7.52 -8.95
C ARG A 559 25.80 7.67 -9.99
N PRO A 560 25.23 8.88 -10.18
CA PRO A 560 24.26 9.08 -11.25
C PRO A 560 24.91 8.96 -12.64
N HIS A 561 24.34 8.09 -13.47
CA HIS A 561 24.61 8.01 -14.92
C HIS A 561 23.33 8.25 -15.73
N SER A 562 23.45 9.02 -16.81
CA SER A 562 22.30 9.48 -17.61
C SER A 562 21.54 8.36 -18.35
N ASP A 563 22.16 7.20 -18.52
CA ASP A 563 21.57 6.02 -19.16
C ASP A 563 20.83 5.11 -18.18
N GLU A 564 20.98 5.32 -16.87
CA GLU A 564 20.34 4.54 -15.81
C GLU A 564 19.01 5.16 -15.34
N ILE A 565 18.13 4.33 -14.77
CA ILE A 565 16.95 4.81 -14.07
C ILE A 565 17.39 5.44 -12.75
N GLY A 566 16.78 6.55 -12.36
CA GLY A 566 17.06 7.21 -11.10
C GLY A 566 16.32 8.54 -10.95
N PRO A 567 16.39 9.16 -9.76
CA PRO A 567 15.65 10.38 -9.45
C PRO A 567 16.35 11.65 -9.98
N ALA A 568 17.56 11.54 -10.55
CA ALA A 568 18.27 12.72 -11.04
C ALA A 568 17.54 13.34 -12.25
N GLN A 569 17.75 14.64 -12.46
CA GLN A 569 17.05 15.41 -13.48
C GLN A 569 17.20 14.85 -14.91
N ASP A 570 18.33 14.22 -15.21
CA ASP A 570 18.64 13.57 -16.49
C ASP A 570 18.23 12.10 -16.55
N GLN A 571 17.79 11.52 -15.43
CA GLN A 571 17.37 10.12 -15.30
C GLN A 571 15.85 9.94 -15.16
N VAL A 572 15.12 10.98 -14.72
CA VAL A 572 13.69 10.89 -14.37
C VAL A 572 12.80 10.42 -15.52
N THR A 573 13.20 10.66 -16.77
CA THR A 573 12.46 10.20 -17.97
C THR A 573 12.93 8.84 -18.49
N ARG A 574 13.91 8.18 -17.86
CA ARG A 574 14.45 6.89 -18.34
C ARG A 574 13.48 5.74 -18.16
N THR A 575 12.53 5.82 -17.22
CA THR A 575 11.41 4.87 -17.14
C THR A 575 10.44 4.98 -18.31
N ASP A 576 10.46 6.07 -19.06
CA ASP A 576 9.65 6.18 -20.28
C ASP A 576 10.32 5.47 -21.48
N ASP A 577 11.59 5.08 -21.33
CA ASP A 577 12.34 4.32 -22.33
C ASP A 577 12.16 2.82 -22.08
N ARG A 578 11.35 2.19 -22.93
CA ARG A 578 11.02 0.77 -22.84
C ARG A 578 12.23 -0.15 -22.85
N GLU A 579 13.31 0.19 -23.57
CA GLU A 579 14.51 -0.67 -23.60
C GLU A 579 15.19 -0.66 -22.23
N VAL A 580 15.33 0.52 -21.62
CA VAL A 580 15.92 0.65 -20.28
C VAL A 580 15.04 0.05 -19.20
N GLU A 581 13.74 0.31 -19.24
CA GLU A 581 12.79 -0.26 -18.27
C GLU A 581 12.72 -1.80 -18.38
N ALA A 582 12.93 -2.37 -19.57
CA ALA A 582 12.98 -3.82 -19.77
C ALA A 582 14.25 -4.46 -19.21
N GLU A 583 15.38 -3.75 -19.21
CA GLU A 583 16.65 -4.23 -18.67
C GLU A 583 16.79 -4.03 -17.16
N PHE A 584 15.97 -3.15 -16.56
CA PHE A 584 15.99 -2.90 -15.13
C PHE A 584 15.40 -4.08 -14.35
N TYR A 585 16.15 -4.63 -13.39
CA TYR A 585 15.70 -5.70 -12.50
C TYR A 585 15.90 -5.36 -11.01
N HIS A 586 16.96 -4.62 -10.66
CA HIS A 586 17.23 -4.26 -9.26
C HIS A 586 18.18 -3.06 -9.19
N PRO A 587 18.01 -2.09 -8.27
CA PRO A 587 18.92 -0.94 -8.16
C PRO A 587 20.41 -1.32 -8.03
N ALA A 588 20.70 -2.46 -7.38
CA ALA A 588 22.06 -2.97 -7.21
C ALA A 588 22.73 -3.45 -8.52
N GLN A 589 22.01 -3.46 -9.65
CA GLN A 589 22.59 -3.71 -10.96
C GLN A 589 23.56 -2.61 -11.39
N TYR A 590 23.41 -1.40 -10.85
CA TYR A 590 24.22 -0.22 -11.16
C TYR A 590 25.48 -0.10 -10.29
N VAL A 591 25.78 -1.10 -9.46
CA VAL A 591 27.01 -1.09 -8.64
C VAL A 591 28.18 -1.60 -9.48
N ASP A 592 28.90 -0.66 -10.09
CA ASP A 592 30.01 -0.94 -11.02
C ASP A 592 31.40 -0.64 -10.43
N GLY A 593 31.43 -0.18 -9.18
CA GLY A 593 32.66 0.06 -8.42
C GLY A 593 33.25 1.45 -8.66
N GLU A 594 32.44 2.41 -9.12
CA GLU A 594 32.89 3.80 -9.26
C GLU A 594 33.15 4.47 -7.91
N GLY A 595 34.00 5.49 -7.90
CA GLY A 595 34.29 6.26 -6.68
C GLY A 595 33.17 7.23 -6.31
N ILE A 596 32.66 7.15 -5.08
CA ILE A 596 31.49 7.91 -4.59
C ILE A 596 31.84 9.06 -3.63
N GLN A 597 33.05 9.08 -3.08
CA GLN A 597 33.40 10.02 -2.00
C GLN A 597 33.52 11.46 -2.50
N ASP A 598 32.80 12.37 -1.82
CA ASP A 598 32.70 13.79 -2.16
C ASP A 598 32.18 14.00 -3.59
N GLN A 599 31.27 13.12 -4.05
CA GLN A 599 30.61 13.16 -5.37
C GLN A 599 29.09 13.22 -5.23
N ARG A 600 28.38 13.62 -6.28
CA ARG A 600 26.92 13.40 -6.34
C ARG A 600 26.66 11.90 -6.39
N VAL A 601 25.66 11.44 -5.66
CA VAL A 601 25.27 10.03 -5.56
C VAL A 601 23.75 9.92 -5.61
N ILE A 602 23.26 8.76 -6.00
CA ILE A 602 21.88 8.34 -5.80
C ILE A 602 21.86 7.35 -4.66
N PHE A 603 20.94 7.57 -3.73
CA PHE A 603 20.63 6.63 -2.67
C PHE A 603 19.29 5.97 -2.97
N TRP A 604 19.33 4.66 -3.17
CA TRP A 604 18.17 3.81 -3.25
C TRP A 604 17.90 3.18 -1.89
N LEU A 605 16.67 3.35 -1.42
CA LEU A 605 16.10 2.69 -0.26
C LEU A 605 15.14 1.60 -0.76
N ILE A 606 15.43 0.37 -0.38
CA ILE A 606 14.61 -0.81 -0.68
C ILE A 606 13.92 -1.19 0.62
N MET A 607 12.61 -1.04 0.68
CA MET A 607 11.78 -1.48 1.80
C MET A 607 11.13 -2.81 1.45
N GLU A 608 11.41 -3.83 2.24
CA GLU A 608 10.86 -5.17 2.07
C GLU A 608 9.58 -5.34 2.90
N ALA A 609 8.58 -6.03 2.34
CA ALA A 609 7.40 -6.43 3.09
C ALA A 609 6.96 -7.86 2.76
N SER A 610 7.06 -8.75 3.75
CA SER A 610 6.60 -10.14 3.64
C SER A 610 5.13 -10.28 4.02
N MET A 611 4.43 -11.17 3.30
CA MET A 611 3.07 -11.58 3.59
C MET A 611 2.95 -12.55 4.77
N ASP A 612 4.08 -13.14 5.20
CA ASP A 612 4.12 -14.15 6.26
C ASP A 612 3.68 -13.61 7.63
N GLU A 613 3.51 -12.28 7.73
CA GLU A 613 3.15 -11.60 8.97
C GLU A 613 1.62 -11.53 9.19
N VAL A 614 0.75 -11.36 8.18
CA VAL A 614 -0.73 -11.46 8.39
C VAL A 614 -1.60 -11.67 7.11
N PRO A 615 -1.90 -12.91 6.67
CA PRO A 615 -3.11 -13.25 5.92
C PRO A 615 -4.32 -13.08 6.86
N HIS A 616 -4.93 -11.90 6.81
CA HIS A 616 -6.08 -11.59 7.63
C HIS A 616 -7.38 -12.21 7.05
N PRO A 617 -8.27 -12.73 7.91
CA PRO A 617 -9.60 -13.17 7.55
C PRO A 617 -10.62 -12.10 7.07
N ALA A 618 -10.18 -11.07 6.36
CA ALA A 618 -11.05 -10.06 5.73
C ALA A 618 -10.67 -9.89 4.25
N GLY A 619 -9.79 -10.76 3.73
CA GLY A 619 -9.23 -10.66 2.38
C GLY A 619 -8.40 -9.40 2.11
N THR A 620 -8.12 -8.57 3.12
CA THR A 620 -7.19 -7.45 3.01
C THR A 620 -5.82 -7.92 3.45
N THR A 621 -4.96 -8.27 2.51
CA THR A 621 -3.55 -8.44 2.80
C THR A 621 -2.97 -7.05 3.03
N GLY A 622 -2.45 -6.82 4.23
CA GLY A 622 -2.05 -5.50 4.68
C GLY A 622 -0.71 -5.56 5.37
N TYR A 623 0.19 -4.68 4.98
CA TYR A 623 1.45 -4.44 5.68
C TYR A 623 1.74 -2.96 5.71
N VAL A 624 2.70 -2.59 6.56
CA VAL A 624 3.26 -1.25 6.65
C VAL A 624 4.78 -1.42 6.74
N ALA A 625 5.52 -0.88 5.78
CA ALA A 625 6.96 -0.72 5.89
C ALA A 625 7.29 0.78 6.03
N GLN A 626 8.35 1.09 6.74
CA GLN A 626 8.78 2.46 6.99
C GLN A 626 10.29 2.55 7.10
N ALA A 627 10.83 3.72 6.80
CA ALA A 627 12.22 4.06 7.10
C ALA A 627 12.28 5.43 7.80
N GLU A 628 13.45 5.82 8.29
CA GLU A 628 13.65 7.13 8.90
C GLU A 628 14.92 7.81 8.34
N PHE A 629 14.81 9.09 8.01
CA PHE A 629 15.94 9.97 7.74
C PHE A 629 16.07 10.97 8.89
N GLN A 630 17.27 11.11 9.45
CA GLN A 630 17.57 11.98 10.59
C GLN A 630 18.52 13.10 10.17
N LEU A 631 18.03 14.34 10.11
CA LEU A 631 18.86 15.50 9.82
C LEU A 631 19.62 15.97 11.06
N ASN A 632 20.91 16.25 10.90
CA ASN A 632 21.73 16.87 11.93
C ASN A 632 22.61 17.97 11.34
N GLY A 633 22.98 18.96 12.16
CA GLY A 633 23.87 20.05 11.73
C GLY A 633 23.22 21.11 10.83
N TYR A 634 21.89 21.09 10.70
CA TYR A 634 21.08 22.10 10.03
C TYR A 634 20.71 23.22 11.01
N GLU A 635 21.63 24.17 11.21
CA GLU A 635 21.39 25.34 12.07
C GLU A 635 20.46 26.37 11.41
N SER A 636 19.73 27.14 12.22
CA SER A 636 18.75 28.17 11.80
C SER A 636 19.33 29.57 11.71
#